data_AF-A0A6T8PJA8-F1
#
_entry.id   AF-A0A6T8PJA8-F1
#
_cell.length_a   1.000
_cell.length_b   1.000
_cell.length_c   1.000
_cell.angle_alpha   90.00
_cell.angle_beta   90.00
_cell.angle_gamma   90.00
#
_symmetry.space_group_name_H-M   'P 1'
#
loop_
_entity.id
_entity.type
_entity.pdbx_description
1 polymer ?
#
loop_
_entity_poly.entity_id
_entity_poly.type
_entity_poly.pdbx_seq_one_letter_code
_entity_poly.pdbx_strand_id
1 'polypeptide(L)'
;MAMTASSPMSKGMINRMIQQTNFGRAELEALYATYKRKAHDLSTGGLSRAEFEEVLVSHGLTDPAFIEGAFAASDKDQNGVVDFKELCTTLSVLLKGTTQEMAQFEFNVWDSDKDGKLTKDEFLQFWRNAKSLSFDGELPGGELDEAEEAFRLVDKGGKGYILPQEFRLAIENREFKLGDPFYNFIHDPFNHKASNGMIAGFTPDERALLHLMGEIVKCPKDRAIPHAFQDLVYNMVDCFYLLIEGSAEVKYEGSDTPHTVEPGMDGFLFDETVFISGLQTHATKSARSLTDCTLIRIASPDFMQAYLQDAGGAVALFQRLKARMQHSLEHEETIAKGGHEGMATFVDSKKRLLSGSDKVLTTQNINKSLVDMQYAVRGLVPITAERIQQEINQGKGQSKPFDEVLYCNIGNPHSVGQKPITFYREVLALVDCPTLMDKPGVEAVFPPDVIARAKEIKSAIPSGTGAYSHSQGIASIRANVAKFIEKRDGGHPCNPGDLFLTNGASTGIQMMLSTLIAGPTDAVLIPIPQYPIYSALIKLLNGQQVGYQMDESKGWSLDMDELKAQVAATRARGHTPKALVIINPGNPVGNCLSYDNIAELVRLCKAEKLVLLADEVYQENVYMERPFVSVKKVVRDLGDDYKGFELVSFHSTSKGIIGECGRRGGYMELCGFDAEVQAQIYKLASSGLCSNLDGQVMVDLMVKGPAEGDASHKLFVEETSGIFQALKRKSQMLYKALNEVEGITCQPLQGAMYAFPSIKLTQRAVDAAKKLGHAPDTFYALSLLEQTGICAVPGSGFGQKEGTHHIRLTFLPSEGKLTAALDRFRAHHASFMDKYKD
;
A
#
# COMPACT_ATOMS: atom_id res chain seq x y z
N MET A 1 31.68 -22.05 38.95
CA MET A 1 32.24 -21.39 37.75
C MET A 1 31.08 -21.06 36.84
N ALA A 2 30.67 -19.79 36.78
CA ALA A 2 29.61 -19.35 35.87
C ALA A 2 30.16 -19.28 34.44
N MET A 3 29.54 -20.00 33.49
CA MET A 3 29.88 -19.89 32.07
C MET A 3 29.33 -18.57 31.53
N THR A 4 30.19 -17.71 31.01
CA THR A 4 29.78 -16.49 30.30
C THR A 4 29.12 -16.85 28.95
N ALA A 5 28.17 -16.00 28.51
CA ALA A 5 27.41 -16.14 27.27
C ALA A 5 28.25 -16.22 25.96
N SER A 6 29.58 -16.11 26.05
CA SER A 6 30.51 -16.12 24.91
C SER A 6 31.36 -17.40 24.76
N SER A 7 31.18 -18.43 25.58
CA SER A 7 31.99 -19.65 25.44
C SER A 7 31.62 -20.43 24.16
N PRO A 8 32.53 -20.68 23.20
CA PRO A 8 32.21 -21.44 21.98
C PRO A 8 31.86 -22.90 22.30
N MET A 9 31.13 -23.55 21.40
CA MET A 9 30.77 -24.98 21.54
C MET A 9 32.04 -25.84 21.49
N SER A 10 32.11 -26.91 22.28
CA SER A 10 33.29 -27.78 22.24
C SER A 10 33.40 -28.49 20.88
N LYS A 11 34.61 -28.61 20.33
CA LYS A 11 34.86 -29.29 19.04
C LYS A 11 34.30 -30.72 19.01
N GLY A 12 34.32 -31.42 20.16
CA GLY A 12 33.78 -32.78 20.28
C GLY A 12 32.24 -32.84 20.33
N MET A 13 31.56 -31.75 20.71
CA MET A 13 30.10 -31.65 20.63
C MET A 13 29.66 -31.30 19.21
N ILE A 14 30.31 -30.33 18.56
CA ILE A 14 30.07 -29.97 17.16
C ILE A 14 30.16 -31.19 16.24
N ASN A 15 31.25 -31.97 16.34
CA ASN A 15 31.44 -33.11 15.44
C ASN A 15 30.40 -34.22 15.65
N ARG A 16 29.90 -34.41 16.89
CA ARG A 16 28.80 -35.35 17.16
C ARG A 16 27.48 -34.86 16.58
N MET A 17 27.20 -33.57 16.68
CA MET A 17 25.96 -32.97 16.16
C MET A 17 25.92 -33.00 14.62
N ILE A 18 27.05 -32.77 13.94
CA ILE A 18 27.15 -32.91 12.48
C ILE A 18 26.82 -34.34 12.02
N GLN A 19 27.13 -35.36 12.83
CA GLN A 19 26.79 -36.75 12.51
C GLN A 19 25.35 -37.14 12.84
N GLN A 20 24.67 -36.36 13.69
CA GLN A 20 23.33 -36.68 14.22
C GLN A 20 22.23 -35.77 13.66
N THR A 21 22.59 -34.74 12.91
CA THR A 21 21.69 -33.74 12.34
C THR A 21 22.12 -33.38 10.93
N ASN A 22 21.21 -32.80 10.15
CA ASN A 22 21.46 -32.35 8.78
C ASN A 22 22.09 -30.94 8.74
N PHE A 23 22.72 -30.49 9.83
CA PHE A 23 23.34 -29.17 9.94
C PHE A 23 24.86 -29.22 9.82
N GLY A 24 25.41 -28.25 9.09
CA GLY A 24 26.85 -28.01 9.01
C GLY A 24 27.40 -27.30 10.25
N ARG A 25 28.73 -27.21 10.35
CA ARG A 25 29.42 -26.60 11.50
C ARG A 25 28.95 -25.17 11.80
N ALA A 26 28.88 -24.32 10.78
CA ALA A 26 28.52 -22.91 10.95
C ALA A 26 27.07 -22.74 11.42
N GLU A 27 26.16 -23.58 10.94
CA GLU A 27 24.74 -23.57 11.34
C GLU A 27 24.58 -23.99 12.80
N LEU A 28 25.28 -25.05 13.23
CA LEU A 28 25.27 -25.50 14.62
C LEU A 28 25.87 -24.46 15.58
N GLU A 29 26.93 -23.77 15.16
CA GLU A 29 27.53 -22.68 15.95
C GLU A 29 26.56 -21.49 16.10
N ALA A 30 25.83 -21.14 15.04
CA ALA A 30 24.81 -20.08 15.08
C ALA A 30 23.60 -20.47 15.93
N LEU A 31 23.10 -21.71 15.81
CA LEU A 31 22.02 -22.25 16.64
C LEU A 31 22.42 -22.27 18.11
N TYR A 32 23.65 -22.66 18.42
CA TYR A 32 24.16 -22.67 19.80
C TYR A 32 24.26 -21.27 20.39
N ALA A 33 24.69 -20.28 19.61
CA ALA A 33 24.70 -18.89 20.04
C ALA A 33 23.28 -18.39 20.33
N THR A 34 22.29 -18.78 19.54
CA THR A 34 20.88 -18.43 19.77
C THR A 34 20.31 -19.13 20.99
N TYR A 35 20.54 -20.44 21.14
CA TYR A 35 20.18 -21.23 22.31
C TYR A 35 20.70 -20.58 23.61
N LYS A 36 21.97 -20.17 23.66
CA LYS A 36 22.53 -19.51 24.84
C LYS A 36 21.97 -18.12 25.13
N ARG A 37 21.61 -17.37 24.09
CA ARG A 37 21.00 -16.04 24.26
C ARG A 37 19.58 -16.16 24.83
N LYS A 38 18.89 -17.25 24.51
CA LYS A 38 17.49 -17.48 24.84
C LYS A 38 17.29 -18.28 26.11
N ALA A 39 18.20 -19.19 26.47
CA ALA A 39 18.18 -19.89 27.75
C ALA A 39 18.59 -18.91 28.87
N HIS A 40 17.61 -18.21 29.46
CA HIS A 40 17.83 -17.20 30.48
C HIS A 40 18.36 -17.79 31.80
N ASP A 41 18.10 -19.07 32.07
CA ASP A 41 18.64 -19.80 33.22
C ASP A 41 19.34 -21.10 32.81
N LEU A 42 20.64 -21.00 32.53
CA LEU A 42 21.52 -22.16 32.24
C LEU A 42 21.64 -23.16 33.42
N SER A 43 21.11 -22.85 34.61
CA SER A 43 21.10 -23.78 35.75
C SER A 43 20.00 -24.84 35.67
N THR A 44 18.97 -24.62 34.84
CA THR A 44 17.84 -25.56 34.62
C THR A 44 18.13 -26.64 33.58
N GLY A 45 19.21 -26.51 32.81
CA GLY A 45 19.69 -27.53 31.88
C GLY A 45 19.15 -27.45 30.44
N GLY A 46 18.16 -26.59 30.15
CA GLY A 46 17.49 -26.52 28.84
C GLY A 46 16.69 -25.23 28.61
N LEU A 47 16.01 -25.13 27.47
CA LEU A 47 15.03 -24.08 27.19
C LEU A 47 13.70 -24.43 27.86
N SER A 48 13.11 -23.48 28.59
CA SER A 48 11.71 -23.57 29.02
C SER A 48 10.76 -23.51 27.82
N ARG A 49 9.49 -23.89 28.01
CA ARG A 49 8.44 -23.81 26.97
C ARG A 49 8.40 -22.45 26.28
N ALA A 50 8.37 -21.36 27.04
CA ALA A 50 8.29 -20.01 26.50
C ALA A 50 9.53 -19.64 25.67
N GLU A 51 10.72 -20.07 26.12
CA GLU A 51 11.96 -19.80 25.39
C GLU A 51 12.07 -20.66 24.12
N PHE A 52 11.57 -21.90 24.16
CA PHE A 52 11.48 -22.78 23.00
C PHE A 52 10.48 -22.24 21.97
N GLU A 53 9.33 -21.74 22.40
CA GLU A 53 8.37 -21.02 21.55
C GLU A 53 9.04 -19.84 20.85
N GLU A 54 9.77 -18.99 21.57
CA GLU A 54 10.50 -17.89 20.94
C GLU A 54 11.52 -18.36 19.89
N VAL A 55 12.18 -19.50 20.12
CA VAL A 55 13.09 -20.10 19.15
C VAL A 55 12.33 -20.60 17.91
N LEU A 56 11.21 -21.31 18.08
CA LEU A 56 10.39 -21.79 16.95
C LEU A 56 9.76 -20.62 16.16
N VAL A 57 9.23 -19.60 16.85
CA VAL A 57 8.72 -18.36 16.24
C VAL A 57 9.80 -17.64 15.44
N SER A 58 11.04 -17.61 15.94
CA SER A 58 12.18 -17.03 15.19
C SER A 58 12.55 -17.81 13.92
N HIS A 59 12.08 -19.04 13.79
CA HIS A 59 12.22 -19.88 12.58
C HIS A 59 10.89 -20.00 11.81
N GLY A 60 9.90 -19.14 12.09
CA GLY A 60 8.66 -19.03 11.31
C GLY A 60 7.51 -19.93 11.76
N LEU A 61 7.66 -20.65 12.88
CA LEU A 61 6.61 -21.52 13.45
C LEU A 61 5.83 -20.76 14.53
N THR A 62 4.59 -20.37 14.23
CA THR A 62 3.81 -19.45 15.08
C THR A 62 2.48 -20.01 15.58
N ASP A 63 2.14 -21.27 15.26
CA ASP A 63 0.89 -21.88 15.72
C ASP A 63 1.00 -22.35 17.19
N PRO A 64 0.20 -21.81 18.13
CA PRO A 64 0.34 -22.11 19.55
C PRO A 64 0.11 -23.58 19.92
N ALA A 65 -0.81 -24.27 19.23
CA ALA A 65 -1.13 -25.66 19.50
C ALA A 65 -0.03 -26.60 18.99
N PHE A 66 0.50 -26.34 17.80
CA PHE A 66 1.67 -27.02 17.27
C PHE A 66 2.91 -26.78 18.13
N ILE A 67 3.16 -25.55 18.59
CA ILE A 67 4.31 -25.23 19.45
C ILE A 67 4.23 -26.01 20.77
N GLU A 68 3.03 -26.17 21.34
CA GLU A 68 2.81 -26.95 22.55
C GLU A 68 3.14 -28.42 22.36
N GLY A 69 2.60 -29.04 21.30
CA GLY A 69 2.92 -30.43 20.97
C GLY A 69 4.37 -30.63 20.52
N ALA A 70 4.96 -29.66 19.81
CA ALA A 70 6.36 -29.69 19.40
C ALA A 70 7.30 -29.65 20.61
N PHE A 71 7.02 -28.82 21.61
CA PHE A 71 7.79 -28.83 22.86
C PHE A 71 7.73 -30.20 23.54
N ALA A 72 6.54 -30.78 23.66
CA ALA A 72 6.34 -32.10 24.30
C ALA A 72 6.93 -33.27 23.50
N ALA A 73 7.04 -33.14 22.17
CA ALA A 73 7.69 -34.10 21.28
C ALA A 73 9.22 -33.94 21.25
N SER A 74 9.72 -32.72 21.47
CA SER A 74 11.14 -32.39 21.54
C SER A 74 11.80 -32.76 22.86
N ASP A 75 11.11 -32.57 23.98
CA ASP A 75 11.55 -32.98 25.33
C ASP A 75 11.44 -34.52 25.46
N LYS A 76 12.51 -35.22 25.08
CA LYS A 76 12.52 -36.68 24.97
C LYS A 76 12.67 -37.35 26.32
N ASP A 77 13.36 -36.72 27.25
CA ASP A 77 13.58 -37.25 28.60
C ASP A 77 12.52 -36.77 29.62
N GLN A 78 11.58 -35.92 29.18
CA GLN A 78 10.44 -35.39 29.95
C GLN A 78 10.86 -34.62 31.19
N ASN A 79 12.00 -33.95 31.12
CA ASN A 79 12.54 -33.18 32.23
C ASN A 79 11.90 -31.77 32.32
N GLY A 80 11.03 -31.40 31.37
CA GLY A 80 10.31 -30.13 31.31
C GLY A 80 11.09 -29.00 30.64
N VAL A 81 12.25 -29.28 30.04
CA VAL A 81 13.08 -28.34 29.27
C VAL A 81 13.63 -29.01 28.01
N VAL A 82 13.84 -28.25 26.94
CA VAL A 82 14.45 -28.76 25.71
C VAL A 82 15.93 -28.42 25.68
N ASP A 83 16.79 -29.42 25.77
CA ASP A 83 18.23 -29.21 25.71
C ASP A 83 18.71 -28.87 24.28
N PHE A 84 19.96 -28.44 24.14
CA PHE A 84 20.48 -28.03 22.83
C PHE A 84 20.49 -29.17 21.79
N LYS A 85 20.70 -30.41 22.24
CA LYS A 85 20.71 -31.59 21.35
C LYS A 85 19.28 -31.89 20.89
N GLU A 86 18.32 -31.83 21.79
CA GLU A 86 16.89 -32.02 21.50
C GLU A 86 16.37 -30.94 20.56
N LEU A 87 16.73 -29.68 20.79
CA LEU A 87 16.42 -28.56 19.90
C LEU A 87 16.99 -28.79 18.49
N CYS A 88 18.28 -29.13 18.39
CA CYS A 88 18.91 -29.34 17.09
C CYS A 88 18.37 -30.56 16.36
N THR A 89 18.03 -31.63 17.08
CA THR A 89 17.42 -32.83 16.48
C THR A 89 16.03 -32.49 15.94
N THR A 90 15.26 -31.72 16.70
CA THR A 90 13.93 -31.25 16.30
C THR A 90 14.01 -30.35 15.07
N LEU A 91 14.84 -29.31 15.10
CA LEU A 91 15.02 -28.40 13.97
C LEU A 91 15.64 -29.10 12.77
N SER A 92 16.46 -30.14 12.96
CA SER A 92 17.00 -30.93 11.85
C SER A 92 15.89 -31.66 11.10
N VAL A 93 14.89 -32.20 11.80
CA VAL A 93 13.74 -32.85 11.18
C VAL A 93 12.81 -31.82 10.55
N LEU A 94 12.51 -30.73 11.26
CA LEU A 94 11.58 -29.70 10.78
C LEU A 94 12.13 -28.92 9.57
N LEU A 95 13.42 -28.57 9.59
CA LEU A 95 14.03 -27.71 8.56
C LEU A 95 14.64 -28.50 7.41
N LYS A 96 15.07 -29.75 7.66
CA LYS A 96 15.91 -30.53 6.74
C LYS A 96 15.59 -32.03 6.73
N GLY A 97 14.46 -32.46 7.32
CA GLY A 97 14.05 -33.86 7.35
C GLY A 97 13.40 -34.32 6.05
N THR A 98 13.38 -35.63 5.85
CA THR A 98 12.59 -36.26 4.78
C THR A 98 11.09 -36.17 5.09
N THR A 99 10.22 -36.35 4.09
CA THR A 99 8.76 -36.47 4.29
C THR A 99 8.39 -37.46 5.39
N GLN A 100 9.12 -38.57 5.47
CA GLN A 100 8.85 -39.63 6.44
C GLN A 100 9.20 -39.21 7.87
N GLU A 101 10.31 -38.51 8.05
CA GLU A 101 10.74 -37.99 9.34
C GLU A 101 9.80 -36.88 9.82
N MET A 102 9.35 -36.01 8.91
CA MET A 102 8.38 -34.96 9.21
C MET A 102 6.99 -35.53 9.57
N ALA A 103 6.48 -36.49 8.79
CA ALA A 103 5.20 -37.14 9.07
C ALA A 103 5.21 -37.85 10.44
N GLN A 104 6.32 -38.49 10.79
CA GLN A 104 6.48 -39.13 12.09
C GLN A 104 6.58 -38.11 13.23
N PHE A 105 7.24 -36.97 13.00
CA PHE A 105 7.31 -35.90 13.98
C PHE A 105 5.93 -35.28 14.23
N GLU A 106 5.17 -34.95 13.18
CA GLU A 106 3.81 -34.43 13.33
C GLU A 106 2.87 -35.41 14.00
N PHE A 107 2.97 -36.71 13.68
CA PHE A 107 2.22 -37.72 14.41
C PHE A 107 2.46 -37.62 15.93
N ASN A 108 3.72 -37.51 16.34
CA ASN A 108 4.09 -37.42 17.76
C ASN A 108 3.69 -36.09 18.42
N VAL A 109 3.50 -35.03 17.64
CA VAL A 109 3.01 -33.72 18.14
C VAL A 109 1.54 -33.82 18.52
N TRP A 110 0.75 -34.59 17.77
CA TRP A 110 -0.70 -34.71 17.96
C TRP A 110 -1.13 -35.93 18.77
N ASP A 111 -0.25 -36.92 18.95
CA ASP A 111 -0.40 -38.04 19.90
C ASP A 111 -0.15 -37.52 21.32
N SER A 112 -1.18 -36.91 21.89
CA SER A 112 -1.08 -36.12 23.11
C SER A 112 -0.87 -36.97 24.35
N ASP A 113 -1.41 -38.19 24.35
CA ASP A 113 -1.25 -39.17 25.44
C ASP A 113 -0.08 -40.14 25.23
N LYS A 114 0.59 -40.08 24.07
CA LYS A 114 1.76 -40.88 23.69
C LYS A 114 1.48 -42.38 23.67
N ASP A 115 0.23 -42.79 23.40
CA ASP A 115 -0.16 -44.19 23.32
C ASP A 115 0.20 -44.85 21.96
N GLY A 116 0.74 -44.05 21.03
CA GLY A 116 1.17 -44.47 19.70
C GLY A 116 0.02 -44.51 18.69
N LYS A 117 -1.13 -43.88 18.98
CA LYS A 117 -2.32 -43.81 18.13
C LYS A 117 -2.89 -42.39 18.17
N LEU A 118 -3.48 -41.95 17.07
CA LEU A 118 -4.28 -40.73 17.06
C LEU A 118 -5.74 -41.11 17.17
N THR A 119 -6.37 -40.72 18.28
CA THR A 119 -7.82 -40.79 18.44
C THR A 119 -8.51 -39.81 17.48
N LYS A 120 -9.83 -39.97 17.31
CA LYS A 120 -10.63 -39.04 16.51
C LYS A 120 -10.45 -37.59 16.97
N ASP A 121 -10.45 -37.35 18.28
CA ASP A 121 -10.36 -35.99 18.82
C ASP A 121 -8.97 -35.37 18.59
N GLU A 122 -7.89 -36.16 18.71
CA GLU A 122 -6.52 -35.73 18.41
C GLU A 122 -6.33 -35.44 16.91
N PHE A 123 -6.86 -36.31 16.05
CA PHE A 123 -6.81 -36.08 14.61
C PHE A 123 -7.66 -34.87 14.19
N LEU A 124 -8.80 -34.62 14.83
CA LEU A 124 -9.62 -33.44 14.55
C LEU A 124 -8.91 -32.13 14.97
N GLN A 125 -8.10 -32.16 16.04
CA GLN A 125 -7.25 -31.02 16.41
C GLN A 125 -6.16 -30.77 15.36
N PHE A 126 -5.47 -31.83 14.93
CA PHE A 126 -4.56 -31.78 13.79
C PHE A 126 -5.25 -31.19 12.56
N TRP A 127 -6.43 -31.70 12.21
CA TRP A 127 -7.18 -31.32 11.00
C TRP A 127 -7.64 -29.86 11.01
N ARG A 128 -8.14 -29.37 12.15
CA ARG A 128 -8.53 -27.95 12.30
C ARG A 128 -7.32 -27.03 12.10
N ASN A 129 -6.16 -27.42 12.60
CA ASN A 129 -4.94 -26.63 12.41
C ASN A 129 -4.41 -26.72 10.98
N ALA A 130 -4.44 -27.91 10.36
CA ALA A 130 -4.09 -28.08 8.95
C ALA A 130 -4.99 -27.25 8.01
N LYS A 131 -6.30 -27.11 8.30
CA LYS A 131 -7.25 -26.30 7.50
C LYS A 131 -7.13 -24.79 7.70
N SER A 132 -6.54 -24.32 8.80
CA SER A 132 -6.21 -22.89 8.96
C SER A 132 -5.19 -22.39 7.93
N LEU A 133 -4.57 -23.31 7.18
CA LEU A 133 -3.60 -23.09 6.12
C LEU A 133 -3.96 -23.92 4.87
N SER A 134 -4.95 -23.44 4.12
CA SER A 134 -5.32 -23.75 2.72
C SER A 134 -6.05 -25.06 2.38
N PHE A 135 -7.26 -24.91 1.84
CA PHE A 135 -7.88 -25.86 0.91
C PHE A 135 -8.56 -25.06 -0.23
N ASP A 136 -8.29 -25.43 -1.49
CA ASP A 136 -8.99 -24.93 -2.67
C ASP A 136 -10.00 -26.01 -3.11
N GLY A 137 -11.25 -25.91 -2.67
CA GLY A 137 -12.37 -26.74 -3.12
C GLY A 137 -13.45 -26.97 -2.05
N GLU A 138 -14.68 -26.55 -2.33
CA GLU A 138 -15.85 -26.81 -1.46
C GLU A 138 -16.37 -28.25 -1.63
N LEU A 139 -16.55 -28.97 -0.51
CA LEU A 139 -17.48 -30.09 -0.40
C LEU A 139 -18.69 -29.64 0.45
N PRO A 140 -19.92 -30.11 0.17
CA PRO A 140 -21.10 -29.60 0.86
C PRO A 140 -21.26 -30.24 2.25
N GLY A 141 -20.91 -29.50 3.31
CA GLY A 141 -21.05 -29.90 4.73
C GLY A 141 -20.33 -28.89 5.65
N GLY A 142 -20.69 -28.80 6.93
CA GLY A 142 -20.00 -27.89 7.85
C GLY A 142 -18.56 -28.34 8.14
N GLU A 143 -17.71 -27.48 8.73
CA GLU A 143 -16.29 -27.80 9.05
C GLU A 143 -16.09 -29.11 9.82
N LEU A 144 -17.05 -29.48 10.68
CA LEU A 144 -17.05 -30.75 11.42
C LEU A 144 -17.28 -31.96 10.52
N ASP A 145 -18.16 -31.86 9.52
CA ASP A 145 -18.50 -32.99 8.64
C ASP A 145 -17.32 -33.38 7.72
N GLU A 146 -16.54 -32.40 7.28
CA GLU A 146 -15.37 -32.62 6.42
C GLU A 146 -14.20 -33.26 7.17
N ALA A 147 -14.00 -32.89 8.44
CA ALA A 147 -12.95 -33.42 9.30
C ALA A 147 -13.23 -34.87 9.73
N GLU A 148 -14.50 -35.20 9.94
CA GLU A 148 -14.92 -36.57 10.22
C GLU A 148 -14.73 -37.50 9.02
N GLU A 149 -15.01 -37.02 7.81
CA GLU A 149 -14.81 -37.82 6.60
C GLU A 149 -13.31 -38.07 6.33
N ALA A 150 -12.47 -37.06 6.57
CA ALA A 150 -11.03 -37.22 6.51
C ALA A 150 -10.51 -38.27 7.51
N PHE A 151 -10.98 -38.25 8.75
CA PHE A 151 -10.60 -39.27 9.73
C PHE A 151 -10.95 -40.70 9.26
N ARG A 152 -12.13 -40.89 8.65
CA ARG A 152 -12.56 -42.19 8.09
C ARG A 152 -11.69 -42.66 6.93
N LEU A 153 -11.20 -41.74 6.10
CA LEU A 153 -10.32 -42.08 4.97
C LEU A 153 -8.96 -42.63 5.45
N VAL A 154 -8.46 -42.10 6.57
CA VAL A 154 -7.13 -42.43 7.10
C VAL A 154 -7.17 -43.66 8.02
N ASP A 155 -8.26 -43.85 8.78
CA ASP A 155 -8.48 -45.04 9.61
C ASP A 155 -8.81 -46.28 8.75
N LYS A 156 -7.75 -46.85 8.14
CA LYS A 156 -7.86 -48.05 7.31
C LYS A 156 -8.29 -49.24 8.17
N GLY A 157 -9.57 -49.57 8.07
CA GLY A 157 -10.20 -50.70 8.77
C GLY A 157 -11.22 -50.30 9.84
N GLY A 158 -11.47 -49.00 10.07
CA GLY A 158 -12.53 -48.51 10.96
C GLY A 158 -12.29 -48.86 12.43
N LYS A 159 -11.04 -48.77 12.89
CA LYS A 159 -10.62 -49.15 14.24
C LYS A 159 -10.95 -48.07 15.29
N GLY A 160 -11.28 -46.85 14.84
CA GLY A 160 -11.54 -45.70 15.68
C GLY A 160 -10.29 -44.92 16.09
N TYR A 161 -9.12 -45.24 15.50
CA TYR A 161 -7.85 -44.56 15.73
C TYR A 161 -6.89 -44.76 14.53
N ILE A 162 -5.96 -43.83 14.35
CA ILE A 162 -4.98 -43.84 13.26
C ILE A 162 -3.59 -44.23 13.79
N LEU A 163 -2.94 -45.20 13.15
CA LEU A 163 -1.57 -45.59 13.46
C LEU A 163 -0.53 -44.75 12.69
N PRO A 164 0.73 -44.66 13.15
CA PRO A 164 1.78 -43.86 12.49
C PRO A 164 1.98 -44.18 11.01
N GLN A 165 1.88 -45.47 10.65
CA GLN A 165 2.01 -45.91 9.25
C GLN A 165 0.83 -45.46 8.39
N GLU A 166 -0.37 -45.38 8.96
CA GLU A 166 -1.59 -44.96 8.26
C GLU A 166 -1.57 -43.45 8.04
N PHE A 167 -1.17 -42.68 9.06
CA PHE A 167 -0.94 -41.25 8.95
C PHE A 167 0.11 -40.91 7.89
N ARG A 168 1.26 -41.60 7.93
CA ARG A 168 2.34 -41.43 6.94
C ARG A 168 1.88 -41.75 5.52
N LEU A 169 1.18 -42.88 5.31
CA LEU A 169 0.69 -43.26 3.99
C LEU A 169 -0.33 -42.26 3.45
N ALA A 170 -1.18 -41.70 4.32
CA ALA A 170 -2.15 -40.70 3.90
C ALA A 170 -1.46 -39.40 3.42
N ILE A 171 -0.39 -38.98 4.08
CA ILE A 171 0.46 -37.86 3.65
C ILE A 171 1.18 -38.18 2.32
N GLU A 172 1.80 -39.35 2.21
CA GLU A 172 2.52 -39.78 0.99
C GLU A 172 1.57 -39.89 -0.22
N ASN A 173 0.33 -40.34 0.00
CA ASN A 173 -0.70 -40.45 -1.03
C ASN A 173 -1.43 -39.12 -1.33
N ARG A 174 -1.08 -38.03 -0.62
CA ARG A 174 -1.75 -36.72 -0.72
C ARG A 174 -3.25 -36.76 -0.41
N GLU A 175 -3.66 -37.68 0.47
CA GLU A 175 -5.05 -37.75 0.97
C GLU A 175 -5.40 -36.49 1.80
N PHE A 176 -4.39 -35.85 2.41
CA PHE A 176 -4.38 -34.47 2.91
C PHE A 176 -2.94 -33.92 2.93
N LYS A 177 -2.77 -32.60 3.00
CA LYS A 177 -1.44 -31.96 3.05
C LYS A 177 -0.98 -31.79 4.50
N LEU A 178 0.31 -32.00 4.77
CA LEU A 178 0.96 -31.56 6.00
C LEU A 178 0.80 -30.04 6.15
N GLY A 179 0.71 -29.54 7.39
CA GLY A 179 0.64 -28.10 7.66
C GLY A 179 1.87 -27.39 7.07
N ASP A 180 1.64 -26.52 6.09
CA ASP A 180 2.64 -26.11 5.09
C ASP A 180 3.43 -24.87 5.53
N PRO A 181 4.68 -25.05 5.98
CA PRO A 181 5.76 -24.21 5.43
C PRO A 181 6.92 -25.01 4.81
N PHE A 182 7.13 -26.28 5.19
CA PHE A 182 8.37 -27.01 4.84
C PHE A 182 8.22 -28.06 3.73
N TYR A 183 7.01 -28.58 3.49
CA TYR A 183 6.79 -29.63 2.50
C TYR A 183 7.02 -29.12 1.05
N ASN A 184 6.64 -27.87 0.79
CA ASN A 184 6.81 -27.24 -0.52
C ASN A 184 8.25 -26.83 -0.87
N PHE A 185 9.15 -26.77 0.12
CA PHE A 185 10.55 -26.36 -0.11
C PHE A 185 11.44 -27.51 -0.61
N ILE A 186 11.16 -28.75 -0.19
CA ILE A 186 12.05 -29.89 -0.42
C ILE A 186 11.68 -30.67 -1.69
N HIS A 187 10.40 -30.72 -2.06
CA HIS A 187 9.93 -31.67 -3.08
C HIS A 187 9.77 -31.09 -4.50
N ASP A 188 9.90 -29.78 -4.68
CA ASP A 188 9.82 -29.18 -6.02
C ASP A 188 10.57 -27.83 -6.13
N PRO A 189 11.90 -27.86 -6.27
CA PRO A 189 12.72 -26.64 -6.30
C PRO A 189 12.50 -25.78 -7.55
N PHE A 190 11.77 -26.27 -8.57
CA PHE A 190 11.47 -25.52 -9.79
C PHE A 190 10.04 -24.97 -9.83
N ASN A 191 9.09 -25.59 -9.14
CA ASN A 191 7.68 -25.18 -9.25
C ASN A 191 7.31 -24.03 -8.31
N HIS A 192 8.08 -23.80 -7.24
CA HIS A 192 7.82 -22.63 -6.36
C HIS A 192 8.30 -21.29 -6.92
N LYS A 193 9.19 -21.29 -7.93
CA LYS A 193 9.60 -20.10 -8.69
C LYS A 193 8.98 -20.03 -10.09
N ALA A 194 8.48 -21.15 -10.64
CA ALA A 194 7.92 -21.20 -11.99
C ALA A 194 6.49 -20.65 -12.15
N SER A 195 5.76 -20.46 -11.05
CA SER A 195 4.44 -19.80 -11.06
C SER A 195 4.51 -18.26 -10.96
N ASN A 196 5.69 -17.69 -10.68
CA ASN A 196 5.91 -16.24 -10.60
C ASN A 196 6.42 -15.67 -11.93
N GLY A 197 5.53 -15.44 -12.89
CA GLY A 197 5.60 -14.37 -13.93
C GLY A 197 6.77 -14.29 -14.92
N MET A 198 7.97 -14.81 -14.62
CA MET A 198 9.15 -14.72 -15.49
C MET A 198 9.16 -15.75 -16.60
N ILE A 199 8.38 -16.84 -16.47
CA ILE A 199 8.25 -17.86 -17.52
C ILE A 199 6.99 -17.68 -18.38
N ALA A 200 6.15 -16.68 -18.08
CA ALA A 200 4.91 -16.41 -18.79
C ALA A 200 5.14 -15.97 -20.25
N GLY A 201 6.31 -15.41 -20.56
CA GLY A 201 6.71 -15.04 -21.91
C GLY A 201 7.33 -16.17 -22.74
N PHE A 202 7.76 -17.26 -22.11
CA PHE A 202 8.36 -18.41 -22.80
C PHE A 202 7.28 -19.36 -23.29
N THR A 203 7.51 -19.92 -24.48
CA THR A 203 6.61 -20.93 -25.05
C THR A 203 6.67 -22.22 -24.22
N PRO A 204 5.61 -23.06 -24.25
CA PRO A 204 5.62 -24.37 -23.58
C PRO A 204 6.86 -25.21 -23.92
N ASP A 205 7.33 -25.15 -25.17
CA ASP A 205 8.50 -25.89 -25.65
C ASP A 205 9.82 -25.34 -25.07
N GLU A 206 9.95 -24.01 -24.93
CA GLU A 206 11.10 -23.38 -24.28
C GLU A 206 11.17 -23.74 -22.79
N ARG A 207 10.01 -23.84 -22.13
CA ARG A 207 9.92 -24.29 -20.72
C ARG A 207 10.32 -25.75 -20.56
N ALA A 208 9.85 -26.61 -21.45
CA ALA A 208 10.22 -28.01 -21.47
C ALA A 208 11.74 -28.19 -21.69
N LEU A 209 12.34 -27.39 -22.58
CA LEU A 209 13.78 -27.40 -22.84
C LEU A 209 14.61 -26.95 -21.63
N LEU A 210 14.21 -25.87 -20.95
CA LEU A 210 14.87 -25.40 -19.72
C LEU A 210 14.81 -26.43 -18.60
N HIS A 211 13.66 -27.10 -18.46
CA HIS A 211 13.49 -28.15 -17.46
C HIS A 211 14.34 -29.39 -17.80
N LEU A 212 14.43 -29.75 -19.07
CA LEU A 212 15.29 -30.84 -19.55
C LEU A 212 16.77 -30.56 -19.27
N MET A 213 17.22 -29.33 -19.51
CA MET A 213 18.60 -28.90 -19.22
C MET A 213 18.92 -28.98 -17.73
N GLY A 214 17.99 -28.55 -16.87
CA GLY A 214 18.14 -28.65 -15.41
C GLY A 214 18.28 -30.09 -14.90
N GLU A 215 17.60 -31.05 -15.53
CA GLU A 215 17.74 -32.48 -15.18
C GLU A 215 19.04 -33.09 -15.72
N ILE A 216 19.54 -32.66 -16.89
CA ILE A 216 20.83 -33.10 -17.43
C ILE A 216 22.00 -32.68 -16.53
N VAL A 217 21.91 -31.49 -15.91
CA VAL A 217 22.89 -30.97 -14.93
C VAL A 217 22.95 -31.84 -13.67
N LYS A 218 21.83 -32.45 -13.28
CA LYS A 218 21.72 -33.34 -12.11
C LYS A 218 22.20 -34.78 -12.38
N CYS A 219 22.45 -35.16 -13.63
CA CYS A 219 22.99 -36.49 -13.94
C CYS A 219 24.48 -36.58 -13.58
N PRO A 220 24.91 -37.60 -12.80
CA PRO A 220 26.32 -37.78 -12.46
C PRO A 220 27.16 -38.12 -13.71
N LYS A 221 28.43 -37.67 -13.73
CA LYS A 221 29.32 -37.62 -14.93
C LYS A 221 29.68 -38.99 -15.54
N ASP A 222 29.20 -40.09 -14.99
CA ASP A 222 29.60 -41.46 -15.27
C ASP A 222 28.60 -42.28 -16.11
N ARG A 223 27.67 -41.63 -16.82
CA ARG A 223 26.81 -42.28 -17.84
C ARG A 223 26.78 -41.53 -19.17
N ALA A 224 27.25 -42.20 -20.23
CA ALA A 224 26.90 -42.12 -21.66
C ALA A 224 26.59 -40.75 -22.34
N ILE A 225 26.93 -39.62 -21.73
CA ILE A 225 26.78 -38.27 -22.30
C ILE A 225 28.19 -37.73 -22.62
N PRO A 226 28.46 -37.22 -23.83
CA PRO A 226 29.75 -36.63 -24.16
C PRO A 226 30.04 -35.44 -23.22
N HIS A 227 31.20 -35.44 -22.55
CA HIS A 227 31.57 -34.38 -21.60
C HIS A 227 31.44 -32.97 -22.18
N ALA A 228 31.83 -32.78 -23.45
CA ALA A 228 31.69 -31.49 -24.14
C ALA A 228 30.23 -31.01 -24.26
N PHE A 229 29.26 -31.92 -24.33
CA PHE A 229 27.84 -31.57 -24.36
C PHE A 229 27.31 -31.22 -22.96
N GLN A 230 27.75 -31.98 -21.95
CA GLN A 230 27.44 -31.67 -20.55
C GLN A 230 27.99 -30.30 -20.16
N ASP A 231 29.27 -30.02 -20.44
CA ASP A 231 29.93 -28.75 -20.13
C ASP A 231 29.26 -27.56 -20.84
N LEU A 232 28.71 -27.77 -22.04
CA LEU A 232 27.96 -26.74 -22.75
C LEU A 232 26.59 -26.46 -22.11
N VAL A 233 25.89 -27.49 -21.62
CA VAL A 233 24.63 -27.34 -20.87
C VAL A 233 24.89 -26.71 -19.51
N TYR A 234 25.99 -27.06 -18.82
CA TYR A 234 26.42 -26.42 -17.57
C TYR A 234 26.66 -24.91 -17.76
N ASN A 235 27.46 -24.52 -18.75
CA ASN A 235 27.75 -23.10 -19.03
C ASN A 235 26.49 -22.27 -19.34
N MET A 236 25.48 -22.88 -19.97
CA MET A 236 24.21 -22.19 -20.23
C MET A 236 23.32 -22.05 -19.00
N VAL A 237 23.30 -23.08 -18.16
CA VAL A 237 22.59 -23.02 -16.88
C VAL A 237 23.28 -21.98 -15.99
N ASP A 238 24.61 -21.91 -15.99
CA ASP A 238 25.37 -20.86 -15.31
C ASP A 238 25.03 -19.46 -15.85
N CYS A 239 24.92 -19.26 -17.16
CA CYS A 239 24.45 -18.00 -17.73
C CYS A 239 23.01 -17.65 -17.30
N PHE A 240 22.12 -18.64 -17.18
CA PHE A 240 20.74 -18.46 -16.72
C PHE A 240 20.68 -18.13 -15.22
N TYR A 241 21.54 -18.76 -14.41
CA TYR A 241 21.70 -18.45 -12.99
C TYR A 241 22.35 -17.07 -12.76
N LEU A 242 23.35 -16.69 -13.55
CA LEU A 242 23.95 -15.35 -13.56
C LEU A 242 22.90 -14.26 -13.84
N LEU A 243 21.97 -14.53 -14.76
CA LEU A 243 20.83 -13.68 -15.11
C LEU A 243 19.77 -13.58 -13.99
N ILE A 244 19.60 -14.63 -13.18
CA ILE A 244 18.57 -14.68 -12.11
C ILE A 244 19.12 -14.20 -10.75
N GLU A 245 20.38 -14.47 -10.43
CA GLU A 245 20.95 -14.29 -9.09
C GLU A 245 22.09 -13.25 -9.01
N GLY A 246 22.64 -12.83 -10.15
CA GLY A 246 23.62 -11.75 -10.21
C GLY A 246 24.90 -11.97 -9.38
N SER A 247 25.34 -13.21 -9.21
CA SER A 247 26.59 -13.59 -8.53
C SER A 247 27.44 -14.50 -9.41
N ALA A 248 28.77 -14.27 -9.43
CA ALA A 248 29.73 -14.94 -10.32
C ALA A 248 30.41 -16.18 -9.70
N GLU A 249 29.88 -16.76 -8.62
CA GLU A 249 30.48 -17.94 -8.01
C GLU A 249 29.42 -19.00 -7.66
N VAL A 250 29.40 -20.07 -8.46
CA VAL A 250 28.72 -21.32 -8.11
C VAL A 250 29.79 -22.36 -7.82
N LYS A 251 29.75 -22.98 -6.62
CA LYS A 251 30.60 -24.13 -6.26
C LYS A 251 29.75 -25.39 -6.25
N TYR A 252 30.17 -26.40 -7.00
CA TYR A 252 29.51 -27.70 -7.08
C TYR A 252 30.24 -28.77 -6.26
N GLU A 253 29.49 -29.68 -5.66
CA GLU A 253 30.04 -30.84 -4.95
C GLU A 253 30.76 -31.77 -5.92
N GLY A 254 32.06 -31.99 -5.68
CA GLY A 254 32.92 -32.92 -6.43
C GLY A 254 34.10 -32.30 -7.18
N SER A 255 34.30 -30.98 -7.14
CA SER A 255 35.53 -30.34 -7.64
C SER A 255 36.27 -29.58 -6.54
N ASP A 256 37.53 -29.93 -6.29
CA ASP A 256 38.37 -29.30 -5.25
C ASP A 256 38.88 -27.88 -5.62
N THR A 257 38.47 -27.32 -6.76
CA THR A 257 38.83 -25.94 -7.17
C THR A 257 37.62 -25.16 -7.72
N PRO A 258 37.31 -23.96 -7.19
CA PRO A 258 36.32 -23.08 -7.79
C PRO A 258 36.80 -22.55 -9.14
N HIS A 259 35.97 -22.66 -10.17
CA HIS A 259 36.16 -21.95 -11.43
C HIS A 259 35.66 -20.51 -11.26
N THR A 260 36.58 -19.55 -11.32
CA THR A 260 36.28 -18.12 -11.38
C THR A 260 36.19 -17.72 -12.85
N VAL A 261 35.03 -17.25 -13.31
CA VAL A 261 34.88 -16.67 -14.65
C VAL A 261 35.01 -15.17 -14.51
N GLU A 262 36.11 -14.58 -15.01
CA GLU A 262 36.24 -13.12 -15.09
C GLU A 262 35.28 -12.58 -16.17
N PRO A 263 34.57 -11.46 -15.91
CA PRO A 263 33.64 -10.89 -16.87
C PRO A 263 34.40 -10.11 -17.96
N GLY A 264 34.84 -10.83 -18.99
CA GLY A 264 35.31 -10.28 -20.27
C GLY A 264 34.56 -10.92 -21.43
N MET A 265 33.81 -10.13 -22.20
CA MET A 265 32.85 -10.58 -23.22
C MET A 265 33.43 -11.18 -24.51
N ASP A 266 34.75 -11.33 -24.68
CA ASP A 266 35.35 -11.73 -25.97
C ASP A 266 35.61 -13.24 -26.13
N GLY A 267 35.19 -14.09 -25.19
CA GLY A 267 35.51 -15.53 -25.19
C GLY A 267 34.41 -16.52 -25.61
N PHE A 268 33.15 -16.10 -25.75
CA PHE A 268 32.03 -17.04 -25.99
C PHE A 268 31.88 -17.41 -27.48
N LEU A 269 32.85 -18.13 -28.03
CA LEU A 269 32.67 -18.84 -29.31
C LEU A 269 31.95 -20.17 -29.04
N PHE A 270 30.62 -20.12 -29.10
CA PHE A 270 29.76 -21.30 -29.08
C PHE A 270 29.93 -22.10 -30.38
N ASP A 271 30.44 -23.32 -30.31
CA ASP A 271 30.53 -24.23 -31.46
C ASP A 271 29.21 -25.00 -31.61
N GLU A 272 28.31 -24.49 -32.46
CA GLU A 272 27.03 -25.13 -32.79
C GLU A 272 27.20 -26.58 -33.25
N THR A 273 28.32 -26.91 -33.88
CA THR A 273 28.61 -28.24 -34.43
C THR A 273 28.77 -29.27 -33.31
N VAL A 274 29.36 -28.88 -32.18
CA VAL A 274 29.57 -29.74 -31.01
C VAL A 274 28.25 -30.03 -30.29
N PHE A 275 27.39 -29.02 -30.16
CA PHE A 275 26.07 -29.17 -29.54
C PHE A 275 25.15 -30.09 -30.34
N ILE A 276 25.09 -29.86 -31.66
CA ILE A 276 24.25 -30.65 -32.58
C ILE A 276 24.74 -32.11 -32.64
N SER A 277 26.06 -32.32 -32.69
CA SER A 277 26.67 -33.66 -32.65
C SER A 277 26.34 -34.41 -31.34
N GLY A 278 26.36 -33.73 -30.20
CA GLY A 278 25.99 -34.30 -28.90
C GLY A 278 24.52 -34.76 -28.85
N LEU A 279 23.60 -33.91 -29.33
CA LEU A 279 22.17 -34.22 -29.41
C LEU A 279 21.89 -35.40 -30.36
N GLN A 280 22.50 -35.41 -31.55
CA GLN A 280 22.32 -36.49 -32.53
C GLN A 280 22.88 -37.83 -32.03
N THR A 281 24.03 -37.81 -31.35
CA THR A 281 24.65 -39.02 -30.76
C THR A 281 23.77 -39.61 -29.64
N HIS A 282 23.08 -38.77 -28.87
CA HIS A 282 22.19 -39.23 -27.81
C HIS A 282 20.86 -39.78 -28.35
N ALA A 283 20.28 -39.12 -29.37
CA ALA A 283 19.08 -39.56 -30.06
C ALA A 283 19.26 -40.93 -30.75
N THR A 284 20.45 -41.21 -31.29
CA THR A 284 20.74 -42.49 -31.98
C THR A 284 21.19 -43.63 -31.06
N LYS A 285 21.80 -43.35 -29.90
CA LYS A 285 22.26 -44.41 -28.95
C LYS A 285 21.21 -44.86 -27.93
N SER A 286 20.18 -44.06 -27.65
CA SER A 286 19.16 -44.34 -26.62
C SER A 286 17.88 -45.03 -27.16
N ALA A 287 17.75 -45.20 -28.47
CA ALA A 287 16.54 -45.77 -29.10
C ALA A 287 16.23 -47.26 -28.73
N ARG A 288 17.06 -47.93 -27.92
CA ARG A 288 16.86 -49.34 -27.50
C ARG A 288 16.56 -49.54 -26.00
N SER A 289 16.43 -48.50 -25.18
CA SER A 289 16.04 -48.66 -23.76
C SER A 289 15.07 -47.59 -23.23
N LEU A 290 14.20 -47.07 -24.10
CA LEU A 290 13.25 -45.97 -23.86
C LEU A 290 12.09 -46.29 -22.90
N THR A 291 12.14 -47.35 -22.08
CA THR A 291 11.09 -47.64 -21.08
C THR A 291 11.48 -47.33 -19.64
N ASP A 292 12.77 -47.17 -19.32
CA ASP A 292 13.24 -47.03 -17.92
C ASP A 292 13.94 -45.69 -17.59
N CYS A 293 13.92 -44.72 -18.50
CA CYS A 293 14.50 -43.40 -18.20
C CYS A 293 13.43 -42.44 -17.66
N THR A 294 13.61 -41.98 -16.42
CA THR A 294 12.73 -41.04 -15.69
C THR A 294 12.39 -39.77 -16.50
N LEU A 295 13.23 -39.42 -17.47
CA LEU A 295 13.05 -38.29 -18.40
C LEU A 295 11.79 -38.39 -19.28
N ILE A 296 11.28 -39.58 -19.58
CA ILE A 296 10.08 -39.76 -20.43
C ILE A 296 8.78 -39.52 -19.65
N ARG A 297 8.81 -39.54 -18.31
CA ARG A 297 7.60 -39.34 -17.49
C ARG A 297 7.17 -37.87 -17.37
N ILE A 298 8.00 -36.92 -17.80
CA ILE A 298 7.84 -35.50 -17.45
C ILE A 298 7.59 -34.60 -18.69
N ALA A 299 8.01 -35.03 -19.89
CA ALA A 299 7.70 -34.34 -21.15
C ALA A 299 6.59 -35.07 -21.92
N SER A 300 5.70 -34.35 -22.62
CA SER A 300 4.64 -35.01 -23.39
C SER A 300 5.26 -35.94 -24.46
N PRO A 301 4.67 -37.12 -24.72
CA PRO A 301 5.17 -38.04 -25.74
C PRO A 301 5.35 -37.38 -27.11
N ASP A 302 4.46 -36.44 -27.44
CA ASP A 302 4.47 -35.67 -28.70
C ASP A 302 5.68 -34.73 -28.80
N PHE A 303 6.07 -34.07 -27.70
CA PHE A 303 7.26 -33.20 -27.65
C PHE A 303 8.53 -34.02 -27.89
N MET A 304 8.68 -35.15 -27.19
CA MET A 304 9.86 -36.01 -27.34
C MET A 304 9.93 -36.64 -28.74
N GLN A 305 8.80 -36.99 -29.34
CA GLN A 305 8.75 -37.57 -30.68
C GLN A 305 9.06 -36.54 -31.77
N ALA A 306 8.60 -35.29 -31.63
CA ALA A 306 8.96 -34.19 -32.53
C ALA A 306 10.43 -33.76 -32.37
N TYR A 307 10.92 -33.71 -31.13
CA TYR A 307 12.31 -33.34 -30.78
C TYR A 307 13.34 -34.35 -31.29
N LEU A 308 12.98 -35.64 -31.35
CA LEU A 308 13.86 -36.71 -31.85
C LEU A 308 13.85 -36.86 -33.38
N GLN A 309 12.83 -36.34 -34.08
CA GLN A 309 12.68 -36.49 -35.54
C GLN A 309 13.19 -35.29 -36.34
N ASP A 310 13.31 -34.10 -35.75
CA ASP A 310 13.77 -32.89 -36.42
C ASP A 310 14.87 -32.16 -35.62
N ALA A 311 16.12 -32.51 -35.90
CA ALA A 311 17.29 -31.84 -35.32
C ALA A 311 17.36 -30.34 -35.68
N GLY A 312 16.76 -29.90 -36.79
CA GLY A 312 16.70 -28.49 -37.17
C GLY A 312 15.73 -27.68 -36.31
N GLY A 313 14.58 -28.26 -35.95
CA GLY A 313 13.59 -27.66 -35.05
C GLY A 313 14.10 -27.43 -33.63
N ALA A 314 14.86 -28.39 -33.08
CA ALA A 314 15.49 -28.26 -31.76
C ALA A 314 16.53 -27.14 -31.71
N VAL A 315 17.35 -27.00 -32.76
CA VAL A 315 18.35 -25.92 -32.88
C VAL A 315 17.68 -24.55 -32.99
N ALA A 316 16.58 -24.44 -33.74
CA ALA A 316 15.84 -23.19 -33.88
C ALA A 316 15.16 -22.75 -32.56
N LEU A 317 14.65 -23.69 -31.76
CA LEU A 317 14.07 -23.41 -30.44
C LEU A 317 15.13 -22.86 -29.49
N PHE A 318 16.31 -23.45 -29.51
CA PHE A 318 17.43 -23.04 -28.68
C PHE A 318 18.01 -21.68 -29.08
N GLN A 319 18.13 -21.39 -30.39
CA GLN A 319 18.57 -20.08 -30.89
C GLN A 319 17.61 -18.95 -30.48
N ARG A 320 16.31 -19.21 -30.46
CA ARG A 320 15.31 -18.24 -29.94
C ARG A 320 15.48 -17.97 -28.46
N LEU A 321 15.71 -19.02 -27.66
CA LEU A 321 15.96 -18.89 -26.23
C LEU A 321 17.21 -18.04 -25.96
N LYS A 322 18.30 -18.31 -26.69
CA LYS A 322 19.58 -17.58 -26.59
C LYS A 322 19.44 -16.09 -26.93
N ALA A 323 18.82 -15.76 -28.05
CA ALA A 323 18.63 -14.37 -28.47
C ALA A 323 17.81 -13.56 -27.44
N ARG A 324 16.84 -14.22 -26.80
CA ARG A 324 15.99 -13.61 -25.77
C ARG A 324 16.76 -13.34 -24.47
N MET A 325 17.69 -14.22 -24.12
CA MET A 325 18.57 -14.03 -22.96
C MET A 325 19.60 -12.90 -23.19
N GLN A 326 20.13 -12.78 -24.41
CA GLN A 326 21.10 -11.71 -24.76
C GLN A 326 20.46 -10.31 -24.76
N HIS A 327 19.24 -10.17 -25.28
CA HIS A 327 18.51 -8.88 -25.28
C HIS A 327 18.21 -8.36 -23.86
N SER A 328 18.11 -9.24 -22.86
CA SER A 328 17.86 -8.86 -21.46
C SER A 328 19.11 -8.28 -20.79
N LEU A 329 20.31 -8.71 -21.19
CA LEU A 329 21.60 -8.26 -20.64
C LEU A 329 21.99 -6.85 -21.14
N GLU A 330 21.71 -6.54 -22.41
CA GLU A 330 22.03 -5.24 -23.01
C GLU A 330 21.18 -4.09 -22.44
N HIS A 331 19.99 -4.40 -21.90
CA HIS A 331 19.11 -3.42 -21.24
C HIS A 331 19.62 -2.99 -19.85
N GLU A 332 20.35 -3.86 -19.15
CA GLU A 332 20.88 -3.58 -17.80
C GLU A 332 22.19 -2.78 -17.82
N GLU A 333 23.04 -2.97 -18.84
CA GLU A 333 24.31 -2.25 -18.97
C GLU A 333 24.14 -0.75 -19.25
N THR A 334 23.01 -0.37 -19.85
CA THR A 334 22.66 1.03 -20.13
C THR A 334 22.28 1.80 -18.86
N ILE A 335 21.84 1.08 -17.81
CA ILE A 335 21.49 1.65 -16.50
C ILE A 335 22.74 1.85 -15.63
N ALA A 336 23.78 1.03 -15.81
CA ALA A 336 24.98 1.04 -14.97
C ALA A 336 25.95 2.22 -15.22
N LYS A 337 25.89 2.91 -16.36
CA LYS A 337 26.84 3.99 -16.73
C LYS A 337 26.50 5.38 -16.17
N GLY A 338 25.46 5.53 -15.35
CA GLY A 338 25.04 6.79 -14.75
C GLY A 338 25.33 6.92 -13.25
N GLY A 339 26.53 7.38 -12.86
CA GLY A 339 26.78 8.09 -11.59
C GLY A 339 27.23 7.24 -10.39
N HIS A 340 28.46 7.50 -9.92
CA HIS A 340 29.15 6.82 -8.82
C HIS A 340 28.57 6.99 -7.40
N GLU A 341 27.43 7.68 -7.20
CA GLU A 341 26.72 7.73 -5.90
C GLU A 341 25.65 6.63 -5.76
N GLY A 342 25.32 5.92 -6.85
CA GLY A 342 24.40 4.79 -6.81
C GLY A 342 24.93 3.58 -6.04
N MET A 343 26.24 3.40 -5.89
CA MET A 343 26.78 2.18 -5.27
C MET A 343 26.48 2.08 -3.77
N ALA A 344 26.42 3.20 -3.04
CA ALA A 344 26.17 3.19 -1.59
C ALA A 344 24.69 2.98 -1.25
N THR A 345 23.78 3.58 -2.03
CA THR A 345 22.33 3.32 -1.93
C THR A 345 21.94 1.97 -2.53
N PHE A 346 22.65 1.48 -3.55
CA PHE A 346 22.47 0.13 -4.12
C PHE A 346 23.00 -0.96 -3.19
N VAL A 347 24.06 -0.72 -2.41
CA VAL A 347 24.52 -1.66 -1.37
C VAL A 347 23.58 -1.67 -0.17
N ASP A 348 22.92 -0.56 0.18
CA ASP A 348 21.95 -0.53 1.28
C ASP A 348 20.58 -1.09 0.87
N SER A 349 20.16 -0.86 -0.38
CA SER A 349 18.98 -1.53 -0.95
C SER A 349 19.24 -2.99 -1.32
N LYS A 350 20.45 -3.37 -1.78
CA LYS A 350 20.85 -4.80 -1.87
C LYS A 350 20.99 -5.44 -0.49
N LYS A 351 21.44 -4.75 0.56
CA LYS A 351 21.40 -5.32 1.93
C LYS A 351 19.97 -5.57 2.40
N ARG A 352 18.99 -4.74 1.99
CA ARG A 352 17.56 -4.98 2.24
C ARG A 352 16.91 -6.02 1.33
N LEU A 353 17.45 -6.23 0.12
CA LEU A 353 17.02 -7.29 -0.81
C LEU A 353 17.69 -8.65 -0.51
N LEU A 354 18.91 -8.64 0.03
CA LEU A 354 19.68 -9.81 0.49
C LEU A 354 19.36 -10.21 1.93
N SER A 355 18.81 -9.29 2.74
CA SER A 355 17.96 -9.68 3.86
C SER A 355 16.62 -10.08 3.26
N GLY A 356 16.46 -11.34 2.86
CA GLY A 356 15.21 -11.86 2.32
C GLY A 356 14.05 -11.37 3.19
N SER A 357 13.26 -10.44 2.65
CA SER A 357 12.05 -10.04 3.32
C SER A 357 11.10 -11.21 3.15
N ASP A 358 11.08 -12.12 4.13
CA ASP A 358 10.14 -13.25 4.30
C ASP A 358 8.68 -12.78 4.48
N LYS A 359 8.32 -11.67 3.84
CA LYS A 359 7.01 -11.06 3.92
C LYS A 359 6.17 -11.63 2.79
N VAL A 360 5.10 -12.31 3.19
CA VAL A 360 4.04 -12.84 2.31
C VAL A 360 3.54 -11.76 1.35
N LEU A 361 3.41 -10.51 1.82
CA LEU A 361 3.13 -9.35 0.98
C LEU A 361 4.40 -8.56 0.69
N THR A 362 4.68 -8.38 -0.60
CA THR A 362 5.76 -7.55 -1.13
C THR A 362 5.19 -6.54 -2.12
N THR A 363 5.95 -5.49 -2.46
CA THR A 363 5.50 -4.53 -3.48
C THR A 363 5.30 -5.18 -4.86
N GLN A 364 5.81 -6.39 -5.08
CA GLN A 364 5.64 -7.15 -6.31
C GLN A 364 4.31 -7.91 -6.38
N ASN A 365 3.69 -8.24 -5.25
CA ASN A 365 2.47 -9.08 -5.21
C ASN A 365 1.25 -8.44 -4.54
N ILE A 366 1.40 -7.26 -3.90
CA ILE A 366 0.24 -6.45 -3.51
C ILE A 366 -0.39 -5.80 -4.75
N ASN A 367 -1.61 -5.29 -4.61
CA ASN A 367 -2.35 -4.63 -5.69
C ASN A 367 -1.47 -3.60 -6.43
N LYS A 368 -1.18 -3.86 -7.71
CA LYS A 368 -0.32 -2.99 -8.53
C LYS A 368 -0.85 -1.56 -8.61
N SER A 369 -2.17 -1.36 -8.63
CA SER A 369 -2.76 -0.03 -8.62
C SER A 369 -2.44 0.73 -7.33
N LEU A 370 -2.29 0.04 -6.20
CA LEU A 370 -1.85 0.63 -4.93
C LEU A 370 -0.37 1.00 -4.97
N VAL A 371 0.49 0.17 -5.57
CA VAL A 371 1.93 0.44 -5.72
C VAL A 371 2.16 1.66 -6.62
N ASP A 372 1.43 1.74 -7.72
CA ASP A 372 1.55 2.83 -8.68
C ASP A 372 0.84 4.12 -8.20
N MET A 373 -0.02 4.04 -7.18
CA MET A 373 -0.77 5.18 -6.63
C MET A 373 0.18 6.17 -5.94
N GLN A 374 0.07 7.46 -6.29
CA GLN A 374 0.86 8.53 -5.66
C GLN A 374 -0.03 9.52 -4.92
N TYR A 375 0.41 9.94 -3.73
CA TYR A 375 -0.26 10.97 -2.92
C TYR A 375 0.74 11.96 -2.31
N ALA A 376 1.08 13.00 -3.08
CA ALA A 376 2.19 13.90 -2.79
C ALA A 376 2.06 14.77 -1.53
N VAL A 377 0.85 14.96 -0.99
CA VAL A 377 0.62 15.78 0.23
C VAL A 377 1.35 15.22 1.46
N ARG A 378 1.73 13.93 1.43
CA ARG A 378 2.58 13.27 2.43
C ARG A 378 3.83 12.64 1.82
N GLY A 379 4.37 13.26 0.77
CA GLY A 379 5.54 12.79 0.04
C GLY A 379 6.88 13.12 0.72
N LEU A 380 7.94 13.17 -0.09
CA LEU A 380 9.33 13.33 0.34
C LEU A 380 9.56 14.56 1.24
N VAL A 381 9.03 15.74 0.88
CA VAL A 381 9.27 16.99 1.64
C VAL A 381 8.66 16.91 3.06
N PRO A 382 7.38 16.55 3.27
CA PRO A 382 6.83 16.30 4.60
C PRO A 382 7.59 15.26 5.43
N ILE A 383 7.99 14.12 4.83
CA ILE A 383 8.75 13.07 5.53
C ILE A 383 10.10 13.61 6.02
N THR A 384 10.80 14.37 5.16
CA THR A 384 12.04 15.06 5.53
C THR A 384 11.82 16.08 6.64
N ALA A 385 10.69 16.79 6.63
CA ALA A 385 10.34 17.78 7.63
C ALA A 385 10.12 17.12 9.01
N GLU A 386 9.43 15.98 9.05
CA GLU A 386 9.24 15.18 10.27
C GLU A 386 10.59 14.71 10.84
N ARG A 387 11.49 14.22 9.98
CA ARG A 387 12.86 13.83 10.39
C ARG A 387 13.63 15.01 11.00
N ILE A 388 13.62 16.18 10.33
CA ILE A 388 14.30 17.38 10.83
C ILE A 388 13.71 17.81 12.19
N GLN A 389 12.39 17.78 12.34
CA GLN A 389 11.75 18.12 13.62
C GLN A 389 12.16 17.13 14.74
N GLN A 390 12.29 15.84 14.42
CA GLN A 390 12.77 14.84 15.38
C GLN A 390 14.24 15.08 15.79
N GLU A 391 15.11 15.44 14.84
CA GLU A 391 16.51 15.78 15.11
C GLU A 391 16.63 16.99 16.06
N ILE A 392 15.85 18.04 15.79
CA ILE A 392 15.74 19.22 16.66
C ILE A 392 15.28 18.81 18.07
N ASN A 393 14.20 18.03 18.18
CA ASN A 393 13.64 17.61 19.47
C ASN A 393 14.61 16.74 20.28
N GLN A 394 15.46 15.96 19.63
CA GLN A 394 16.44 15.09 20.28
C GLN A 394 17.74 15.82 20.67
N GLY A 395 17.89 17.10 20.30
CA GLY A 395 19.16 17.82 20.42
C GLY A 395 20.30 17.16 19.61
N LYS A 396 19.95 16.30 18.65
CA LYS A 396 20.88 15.53 17.82
C LYS A 396 20.87 16.14 16.41
N GLY A 397 21.83 17.02 16.13
CA GLY A 397 22.02 17.57 14.79
C GLY A 397 23.06 18.68 14.77
N GLN A 398 23.64 18.94 13.59
CA GLN A 398 24.30 20.23 13.35
C GLN A 398 23.32 21.36 13.66
N SER A 399 23.83 22.47 14.21
CA SER A 399 23.03 23.69 14.43
C SER A 399 22.24 24.01 13.16
N LYS A 400 20.91 23.84 13.21
CA LYS A 400 20.02 24.26 12.13
C LYS A 400 19.83 25.77 12.25
N PRO A 401 19.63 26.50 11.15
CA PRO A 401 19.37 27.95 11.17
C PRO A 401 17.97 28.31 11.72
N PHE A 402 17.26 27.36 12.32
CA PHE A 402 15.92 27.49 12.86
C PHE A 402 15.67 26.47 13.98
N ASP A 403 14.78 26.84 14.91
CA ASP A 403 14.49 26.04 16.11
C ASP A 403 13.25 25.13 15.97
N GLU A 404 12.45 25.32 14.93
CA GLU A 404 11.27 24.48 14.64
C GLU A 404 10.97 24.44 13.14
N VAL A 405 10.37 23.33 12.70
CA VAL A 405 9.77 23.20 11.38
C VAL A 405 8.40 23.88 11.38
N LEU A 406 8.19 24.79 10.44
CA LEU A 406 6.89 25.39 10.20
C LEU A 406 6.12 24.61 9.13
N TYR A 407 5.11 23.87 9.56
CA TYR A 407 4.26 23.06 8.68
C TYR A 407 3.26 23.91 7.88
N CYS A 408 3.70 24.37 6.70
CA CYS A 408 2.87 25.05 5.70
C CYS A 408 2.35 24.09 4.62
N ASN A 409 2.46 22.78 4.84
CA ASN A 409 2.15 21.75 3.86
C ASN A 409 0.72 21.21 3.95
N ILE A 410 0.07 21.23 5.12
CA ILE A 410 -1.23 20.59 5.37
C ILE A 410 -2.28 21.60 5.84
N GLY A 411 -3.50 21.47 5.32
CA GLY A 411 -4.66 22.24 5.78
C GLY A 411 -5.25 21.67 7.07
N ASN A 412 -4.52 21.76 8.19
CA ASN A 412 -4.95 21.25 9.49
C ASN A 412 -4.99 22.40 10.52
N PRO A 413 -6.10 23.13 10.66
CA PRO A 413 -6.10 24.39 11.41
C PRO A 413 -5.70 24.27 12.89
N HIS A 414 -6.20 23.24 13.58
CA HIS A 414 -5.91 23.05 15.01
C HIS A 414 -4.44 22.70 15.28
N SER A 415 -3.73 22.02 14.37
CA SER A 415 -2.32 21.69 14.59
C SER A 415 -1.40 22.91 14.54
N VAL A 416 -1.89 24.06 14.08
CA VAL A 416 -1.13 25.32 14.03
C VAL A 416 -1.76 26.42 14.89
N GLY A 417 -2.59 26.04 15.86
CA GLY A 417 -3.05 26.91 16.94
C GLY A 417 -4.39 27.60 16.73
N GLN A 418 -5.16 27.25 15.68
CA GLN A 418 -6.57 27.66 15.64
C GLN A 418 -7.31 27.03 16.82
N LYS A 419 -8.04 27.84 17.59
CA LYS A 419 -8.85 27.35 18.71
C LYS A 419 -10.10 26.64 18.18
N PRO A 420 -10.55 25.55 18.84
CA PRO A 420 -11.84 24.96 18.52
C PRO A 420 -12.97 25.90 18.92
N ILE A 421 -14.11 25.79 18.23
CA ILE A 421 -15.33 26.54 18.56
C ILE A 421 -15.98 25.92 19.81
N THR A 422 -16.26 26.75 20.81
CA THR A 422 -16.70 26.33 22.14
C THR A 422 -18.03 25.58 22.08
N PHE A 423 -19.02 26.12 21.37
CA PHE A 423 -20.34 25.50 21.19
C PHE A 423 -20.23 24.06 20.67
N TYR A 424 -19.35 23.81 19.70
CA TYR A 424 -19.17 22.46 19.15
C TYR A 424 -18.64 21.48 20.18
N ARG A 425 -17.65 21.90 20.97
CA ARG A 425 -17.00 21.07 21.98
C ARG A 425 -17.94 20.75 23.14
N GLU A 426 -18.70 21.75 23.58
CA GLU A 426 -19.64 21.58 24.68
C GLU A 426 -20.80 20.66 24.32
N VAL A 427 -21.41 20.82 23.13
CA VAL A 427 -22.50 19.93 22.70
C VAL A 427 -21.99 18.50 22.54
N LEU A 428 -20.85 18.29 21.87
CA LEU A 428 -20.26 16.95 21.72
C LEU A 428 -19.95 16.30 23.08
N ALA A 429 -19.40 17.06 24.03
CA ALA A 429 -19.11 16.54 25.38
C ALA A 429 -20.38 16.04 26.10
N LEU A 430 -21.49 16.76 25.98
CA LEU A 430 -22.78 16.35 26.54
C LEU A 430 -23.42 15.18 25.78
N VAL A 431 -23.24 15.11 24.46
CA VAL A 431 -23.75 14.00 23.65
C VAL A 431 -23.00 12.70 23.95
N ASP A 432 -21.67 12.76 24.09
CA ASP A 432 -20.82 11.60 24.41
C ASP A 432 -20.93 11.17 25.88
N CYS A 433 -21.19 12.11 26.80
CA CYS A 433 -21.41 11.85 28.21
C CYS A 433 -22.82 12.30 28.65
N PRO A 434 -23.88 11.62 28.18
CA PRO A 434 -25.26 12.11 28.33
C PRO A 434 -25.77 12.13 29.77
N THR A 435 -25.08 11.47 30.70
CA THR A 435 -25.39 11.53 32.14
C THR A 435 -25.04 12.87 32.77
N LEU A 436 -24.17 13.68 32.13
CA LEU A 436 -23.86 15.03 32.61
C LEU A 436 -25.06 15.96 32.54
N MET A 437 -25.94 15.79 31.56
CA MET A 437 -27.14 16.63 31.37
C MET A 437 -28.16 16.51 32.51
N ASP A 438 -28.08 15.44 33.31
CA ASP A 438 -28.99 15.16 34.42
C ASP A 438 -28.36 15.47 35.79
N LYS A 439 -27.09 15.91 35.83
CA LYS A 439 -26.40 16.26 37.09
C LYS A 439 -26.85 17.62 37.60
N PRO A 440 -27.10 17.77 38.92
CA PRO A 440 -27.34 19.08 39.53
C PRO A 440 -26.19 20.04 39.25
N GLY A 441 -26.50 21.24 38.78
CA GLY A 441 -25.51 22.29 38.50
C GLY A 441 -24.88 22.25 37.12
N VAL A 442 -25.37 21.40 36.20
CA VAL A 442 -24.91 21.37 34.80
C VAL A 442 -25.09 22.72 34.11
N GLU A 443 -26.13 23.48 34.47
CA GLU A 443 -26.43 24.82 33.95
C GLU A 443 -25.42 25.89 34.39
N ALA A 444 -24.60 25.60 35.41
CA ALA A 444 -23.49 26.46 35.81
C ALA A 444 -22.23 26.24 34.95
N VAL A 445 -22.17 25.12 34.21
CA VAL A 445 -21.03 24.73 33.38
C VAL A 445 -21.34 24.92 31.89
N PHE A 446 -22.55 24.56 31.46
CA PHE A 446 -22.96 24.59 30.06
C PHE A 446 -24.13 25.56 29.84
N PRO A 447 -24.11 26.35 28.75
CA PRO A 447 -25.24 27.22 28.39
C PRO A 447 -26.56 26.44 28.22
N PRO A 448 -27.73 27.04 28.52
CA PRO A 448 -29.02 26.36 28.38
C PRO A 448 -29.31 25.85 26.97
N ASP A 449 -28.94 26.60 25.94
CA ASP A 449 -29.10 26.23 24.53
C ASP A 449 -28.17 25.09 24.11
N VAL A 450 -26.98 25.01 24.68
CA VAL A 450 -26.05 23.88 24.50
C VAL A 450 -26.65 22.59 25.09
N ILE A 451 -27.20 22.66 26.30
CA ILE A 451 -27.89 21.51 26.94
C ILE A 451 -29.12 21.12 26.11
N ALA A 452 -29.92 22.09 25.66
CA ALA A 452 -31.09 21.84 24.82
C ALA A 452 -30.70 21.16 23.49
N ARG A 453 -29.62 21.63 22.86
CA ARG A 453 -29.10 21.03 21.62
C ARG A 453 -28.62 19.61 21.83
N ALA A 454 -27.90 19.34 22.92
CA ALA A 454 -27.45 17.99 23.25
C ALA A 454 -28.64 17.04 23.53
N LYS A 455 -29.70 17.51 24.21
CA LYS A 455 -30.94 16.76 24.43
C LYS A 455 -31.69 16.47 23.12
N GLU A 456 -31.74 17.42 22.20
CA GLU A 456 -32.31 17.22 20.85
C GLU A 456 -31.58 16.10 20.11
N ILE A 457 -30.24 16.14 20.09
CA ILE A 457 -29.41 15.15 19.41
C ILE A 457 -29.52 13.77 20.08
N LYS A 458 -29.49 13.71 21.42
CA LYS A 458 -29.74 12.46 22.17
C LYS A 458 -31.11 11.86 21.86
N SER A 459 -32.14 12.69 21.66
CA SER A 459 -33.49 12.22 21.29
C SER A 459 -33.54 11.67 19.87
N ALA A 460 -32.72 12.22 18.96
CA ALA A 460 -32.55 11.69 17.61
C ALA A 460 -31.72 10.39 17.55
N ILE A 461 -30.94 10.11 18.60
CA ILE A 461 -30.09 8.94 18.72
C ILE A 461 -30.36 8.23 20.07
N PRO A 462 -31.53 7.60 20.27
CA PRO A 462 -31.90 7.03 21.58
C PRO A 462 -30.92 5.99 22.11
N SER A 463 -30.20 5.30 21.21
CA SER A 463 -29.15 4.33 21.51
C SER A 463 -27.82 4.95 21.93
N GLY A 464 -27.69 6.28 21.89
CA GLY A 464 -26.42 7.01 22.08
C GLY A 464 -25.48 6.90 20.87
N THR A 465 -24.34 7.58 20.95
CA THR A 465 -23.33 7.66 19.86
C THR A 465 -22.53 6.37 19.64
N GLY A 466 -22.68 5.36 20.51
CA GLY A 466 -21.98 4.09 20.41
C GLY A 466 -22.60 3.05 19.47
N ALA A 467 -23.86 3.21 19.08
CA ALA A 467 -24.55 2.27 18.18
C ALA A 467 -24.43 2.69 16.72
N TYR A 468 -24.54 1.74 15.78
CA TYR A 468 -24.65 2.06 14.37
C TYR A 468 -25.91 2.87 14.05
N SER A 469 -25.80 3.79 13.09
CA SER A 469 -26.95 4.49 12.50
C SER A 469 -27.33 3.88 11.16
N HIS A 470 -28.38 4.40 10.53
CA HIS A 470 -28.67 4.11 9.13
C HIS A 470 -27.45 4.41 8.25
N SER A 471 -27.23 3.64 7.18
CA SER A 471 -26.02 3.77 6.34
C SER A 471 -25.89 5.09 5.58
N GLN A 472 -27.01 5.80 5.36
CA GLN A 472 -26.98 7.19 4.87
C GLN A 472 -26.72 8.22 5.97
N GLY A 473 -26.76 7.82 7.24
CA GLY A 473 -26.70 8.68 8.40
C GLY A 473 -28.06 8.95 9.04
N ILE A 474 -28.02 9.52 10.25
CA ILE A 474 -29.17 9.83 11.09
C ILE A 474 -30.16 10.72 10.34
N ALA A 475 -31.43 10.32 10.33
CA ALA A 475 -32.47 10.95 9.52
C ALA A 475 -32.70 12.43 9.86
N SER A 476 -32.71 12.80 11.14
CA SER A 476 -32.87 14.20 11.57
C SER A 476 -31.69 15.07 11.14
N ILE A 477 -30.47 14.53 11.18
CA ILE A 477 -29.26 15.25 10.74
C ILE A 477 -29.31 15.47 9.23
N ARG A 478 -29.66 14.45 8.45
CA ARG A 478 -29.88 14.62 6.99
C ARG A 478 -30.95 15.67 6.69
N ALA A 479 -32.04 15.71 7.48
CA ALA A 479 -33.06 16.73 7.33
C ALA A 479 -32.55 18.15 7.63
N ASN A 480 -31.66 18.32 8.62
CA ASN A 480 -31.03 19.59 8.92
C ASN A 480 -30.04 20.02 7.81
N VAL A 481 -29.26 19.08 7.27
CA VAL A 481 -28.41 19.33 6.09
C VAL A 481 -29.23 19.77 4.89
N ALA A 482 -30.37 19.11 4.63
CA ALA A 482 -31.26 19.49 3.53
C ALA A 482 -31.79 20.92 3.67
N LYS A 483 -32.23 21.32 4.87
CA LYS A 483 -32.68 22.70 5.16
C LYS A 483 -31.55 23.71 5.00
N PHE A 484 -30.33 23.36 5.40
CA PHE A 484 -29.15 24.20 5.22
C PHE A 484 -28.87 24.44 3.73
N ILE A 485 -28.88 23.38 2.91
CA ILE A 485 -28.67 23.47 1.46
C ILE A 485 -29.78 24.32 0.83
N GLU A 486 -31.05 24.08 1.17
CA GLU A 486 -32.19 24.84 0.65
C GLU A 486 -32.08 26.33 0.97
N LYS A 487 -31.71 26.68 2.21
CA LYS A 487 -31.49 28.07 2.61
C LYS A 487 -30.33 28.70 1.84
N ARG A 488 -29.19 28.00 1.75
CA ARG A 488 -27.98 28.46 1.04
C ARG A 488 -28.26 28.70 -0.45
N ASP A 489 -29.07 27.85 -1.07
CA ASP A 489 -29.30 27.84 -2.51
C ASP A 489 -30.49 28.73 -2.93
N GLY A 490 -31.04 29.54 -2.03
CA GLY A 490 -32.10 30.51 -2.34
C GLY A 490 -33.51 29.91 -2.37
N GLY A 491 -33.75 28.85 -1.59
CA GLY A 491 -35.05 28.16 -1.49
C GLY A 491 -35.20 26.96 -2.42
N HIS A 492 -34.14 26.57 -3.15
CA HIS A 492 -34.18 25.37 -3.98
C HIS A 492 -34.17 24.11 -3.11
N PRO A 493 -35.18 23.22 -3.22
CA PRO A 493 -35.34 22.13 -2.27
C PRO A 493 -34.17 21.14 -2.31
N CYS A 494 -33.88 20.56 -1.15
CA CYS A 494 -33.01 19.41 -0.98
C CYS A 494 -33.82 18.27 -0.37
N ASN A 495 -33.74 17.09 -0.96
CA ASN A 495 -34.40 15.92 -0.42
C ASN A 495 -33.43 15.17 0.52
N PRO A 496 -33.78 14.95 1.80
CA PRO A 496 -32.94 14.21 2.73
C PRO A 496 -32.60 12.78 2.27
N GLY A 497 -33.45 12.17 1.44
CA GLY A 497 -33.20 10.84 0.86
C GLY A 497 -32.00 10.79 -0.08
N ASP A 498 -31.61 11.93 -0.66
CA ASP A 498 -30.48 12.04 -1.59
C ASP A 498 -29.14 12.33 -0.88
N LEU A 499 -29.17 12.46 0.46
CA LEU A 499 -28.00 12.77 1.27
C LEU A 499 -27.38 11.52 1.90
N PHE A 500 -26.06 11.48 1.85
CA PHE A 500 -25.23 10.51 2.57
C PHE A 500 -24.28 11.24 3.50
N LEU A 501 -24.34 10.97 4.79
CA LEU A 501 -23.32 11.40 5.75
C LEU A 501 -22.10 10.47 5.64
N THR A 502 -20.91 11.04 5.67
CA THR A 502 -19.67 10.34 5.31
C THR A 502 -18.54 10.63 6.30
N ASN A 503 -17.54 9.74 6.34
CA ASN A 503 -16.31 9.93 7.13
C ASN A 503 -15.40 10.98 6.47
N GLY A 504 -15.82 12.25 6.52
CA GLY A 504 -15.28 13.35 5.71
C GLY A 504 -15.69 13.25 4.24
N ALA A 505 -15.40 14.28 3.45
CA ALA A 505 -15.66 14.28 2.01
C ALA A 505 -14.88 13.18 1.27
N SER A 506 -13.70 12.78 1.77
CA SER A 506 -12.87 11.73 1.18
C SER A 506 -13.62 10.41 0.95
N THR A 507 -14.48 10.01 1.89
CA THR A 507 -15.26 8.77 1.76
C THR A 507 -16.33 8.91 0.68
N GLY A 508 -17.00 10.07 0.59
CA GLY A 508 -17.96 10.35 -0.49
C GLY A 508 -17.30 10.34 -1.87
N ILE A 509 -16.12 10.96 -2.00
CA ILE A 509 -15.33 10.94 -3.24
C ILE A 509 -14.97 9.50 -3.62
N GLN A 510 -14.50 8.69 -2.67
CA GLN A 510 -14.19 7.27 -2.90
C GLN A 510 -15.42 6.49 -3.36
N MET A 511 -16.58 6.68 -2.73
CA MET A 511 -17.83 6.02 -3.11
C MET A 511 -18.23 6.37 -4.54
N MET A 512 -18.17 7.64 -4.91
CA MET A 512 -18.54 8.07 -6.26
C MET A 512 -17.56 7.58 -7.33
N LEU A 513 -16.25 7.67 -7.09
CA LEU A 513 -15.28 7.14 -8.04
C LEU A 513 -15.41 5.62 -8.20
N SER A 514 -15.68 4.88 -7.12
CA SER A 514 -15.93 3.44 -7.17
C SER A 514 -17.22 3.08 -7.92
N THR A 515 -18.21 3.97 -7.89
CA THR A 515 -19.47 3.81 -8.64
C THR A 515 -19.29 4.09 -10.13
N LEU A 516 -18.44 5.07 -10.48
CA LEU A 516 -18.28 5.56 -11.85
C LEU A 516 -17.29 4.76 -12.69
N ILE A 517 -16.22 4.23 -12.08
CA ILE A 517 -15.14 3.53 -12.77
C ILE A 517 -15.43 2.03 -12.78
N ALA A 518 -15.96 1.52 -13.90
CA ALA A 518 -16.26 0.11 -14.10
C ALA A 518 -15.09 -0.67 -14.73
N GLY A 519 -14.17 0.02 -15.41
CA GLY A 519 -13.02 -0.62 -16.04
C GLY A 519 -11.94 0.35 -16.52
N PRO A 520 -10.86 -0.18 -17.14
CA PRO A 520 -9.67 0.59 -17.46
C PRO A 520 -9.83 1.64 -18.56
N THR A 521 -10.96 1.67 -19.26
CA THR A 521 -11.25 2.68 -20.27
C THR A 521 -12.06 3.85 -19.72
N ASP A 522 -12.61 3.75 -18.51
CA ASP A 522 -13.42 4.81 -17.91
C ASP A 522 -12.51 5.95 -17.43
N ALA A 523 -12.86 7.16 -17.83
CA ALA A 523 -12.05 8.35 -17.60
C ALA A 523 -12.77 9.37 -16.73
N VAL A 524 -12.02 10.01 -15.84
CA VAL A 524 -12.50 11.11 -15.00
C VAL A 524 -11.64 12.33 -15.27
N LEU A 525 -12.30 13.43 -15.65
CA LEU A 525 -11.66 14.73 -15.88
C LEU A 525 -11.45 15.44 -14.54
N ILE A 526 -10.24 15.92 -14.29
CA ILE A 526 -9.86 16.61 -13.05
C ILE A 526 -9.05 17.88 -13.34
N PRO A 527 -9.15 18.94 -12.51
CA PRO A 527 -8.42 20.18 -12.74
C PRO A 527 -6.92 19.96 -12.59
N ILE A 528 -6.10 20.65 -13.38
CA ILE A 528 -4.66 20.76 -13.17
C ILE A 528 -4.33 22.22 -12.91
N PRO A 529 -3.79 22.56 -11.72
CA PRO A 529 -3.44 21.67 -10.60
C PRO A 529 -4.67 21.08 -9.85
N GLN A 530 -4.55 19.85 -9.34
CA GLN A 530 -5.63 19.12 -8.63
C GLN A 530 -5.43 19.05 -7.11
N TYR A 531 -6.45 18.59 -6.37
CA TYR A 531 -6.24 17.96 -5.07
C TYR A 531 -5.92 16.45 -5.26
N PRO A 532 -4.75 15.93 -4.81
CA PRO A 532 -4.24 14.61 -5.25
C PRO A 532 -5.05 13.38 -4.81
N ILE A 533 -6.12 13.53 -4.03
CA ILE A 533 -6.99 12.40 -3.70
C ILE A 533 -7.66 11.84 -4.97
N TYR A 534 -7.99 12.70 -5.93
CA TYR A 534 -8.68 12.29 -7.15
C TYR A 534 -7.78 11.42 -8.01
N SER A 535 -6.57 11.89 -8.37
CA SER A 535 -5.62 11.05 -9.11
C SER A 535 -5.27 9.76 -8.40
N ALA A 536 -5.09 9.81 -7.07
CA ALA A 536 -4.75 8.63 -6.29
C ALA A 536 -5.86 7.56 -6.38
N LEU A 537 -7.12 7.97 -6.16
CA LEU A 537 -8.25 7.05 -6.20
C LEU A 537 -8.59 6.58 -7.62
N ILE A 538 -8.51 7.46 -8.62
CA ILE A 538 -8.70 7.06 -10.03
C ILE A 538 -7.67 5.98 -10.40
N LYS A 539 -6.40 6.18 -10.03
CA LYS A 539 -5.33 5.18 -10.27
C LYS A 539 -5.56 3.89 -9.49
N LEU A 540 -5.95 3.97 -8.21
CA LEU A 540 -6.26 2.82 -7.37
C LEU A 540 -7.39 1.95 -7.97
N LEU A 541 -8.40 2.60 -8.54
CA LEU A 541 -9.55 1.97 -9.20
C LEU A 541 -9.26 1.58 -10.66
N ASN A 542 -8.01 1.69 -11.11
CA ASN A 542 -7.57 1.37 -12.46
C ASN A 542 -8.28 2.19 -13.56
N GLY A 543 -8.79 3.39 -13.25
CA GLY A 543 -9.40 4.30 -14.22
C GLY A 543 -8.39 5.23 -14.91
N GLN A 544 -8.85 5.96 -15.92
CA GLN A 544 -8.05 6.95 -16.65
C GLN A 544 -8.21 8.35 -16.06
N GLN A 545 -7.11 8.92 -15.59
CA GLN A 545 -7.06 10.32 -15.18
C GLN A 545 -6.90 11.21 -16.42
N VAL A 546 -7.79 12.19 -16.58
CA VAL A 546 -7.68 13.20 -17.64
C VAL A 546 -7.56 14.58 -16.99
N GLY A 547 -6.38 15.19 -17.08
CA GLY A 547 -6.15 16.53 -16.55
C GLY A 547 -6.64 17.61 -17.52
N TYR A 548 -7.44 18.57 -17.05
CA TYR A 548 -7.75 19.79 -17.79
C TYR A 548 -7.04 20.99 -17.16
N GLN A 549 -6.40 21.83 -17.97
CA GLN A 549 -5.60 22.94 -17.46
C GLN A 549 -6.49 24.09 -16.98
N MET A 550 -6.19 24.59 -15.77
CA MET A 550 -6.76 25.83 -15.25
C MET A 550 -5.95 27.03 -15.76
N ASP A 551 -6.62 28.15 -16.09
CA ASP A 551 -5.93 29.32 -16.65
C ASP A 551 -5.37 30.22 -15.53
N GLU A 552 -4.10 30.01 -15.17
CA GLU A 552 -3.40 30.82 -14.17
C GLU A 552 -3.48 32.33 -14.48
N SER A 553 -3.35 32.72 -15.75
CA SER A 553 -3.33 34.14 -16.16
C SER A 553 -4.66 34.85 -15.92
N LYS A 554 -5.75 34.08 -15.81
CA LYS A 554 -7.10 34.56 -15.50
C LYS A 554 -7.52 34.19 -14.06
N GLY A 555 -6.55 34.08 -13.14
CA GLY A 555 -6.83 33.80 -11.73
C GLY A 555 -7.30 32.37 -11.49
N TRP A 556 -6.77 31.42 -12.27
CA TRP A 556 -7.17 30.01 -12.27
C TRP A 556 -8.65 29.82 -12.60
N SER A 557 -9.15 30.49 -13.65
CA SER A 557 -10.50 30.24 -14.15
C SER A 557 -10.56 28.92 -14.95
N LEU A 558 -11.79 28.44 -15.19
CA LEU A 558 -11.98 27.32 -16.13
C LEU A 558 -11.82 27.82 -17.57
N ASP A 559 -11.21 27.00 -18.42
CA ASP A 559 -11.17 27.20 -19.87
C ASP A 559 -12.08 26.16 -20.55
N MET A 560 -13.20 26.62 -21.12
CA MET A 560 -14.20 25.76 -21.73
C MET A 560 -13.71 25.10 -23.03
N ASP A 561 -12.81 25.75 -23.77
CA ASP A 561 -12.31 25.21 -25.03
C ASP A 561 -11.24 24.14 -24.77
N GLU A 562 -10.39 24.35 -23.77
CA GLU A 562 -9.52 23.31 -23.23
C GLU A 562 -10.32 22.09 -22.74
N LEU A 563 -11.39 22.30 -21.96
CA LEU A 563 -12.24 21.22 -21.47
C LEU A 563 -12.88 20.40 -22.61
N LYS A 564 -13.46 21.07 -23.62
CA LYS A 564 -14.00 20.40 -24.83
C LYS A 564 -12.91 19.61 -25.56
N ALA A 565 -11.72 20.19 -25.71
CA ALA A 565 -10.60 19.54 -26.36
C ALA A 565 -10.15 18.28 -25.60
N GLN A 566 -10.07 18.33 -24.26
CA GLN A 566 -9.76 17.15 -23.45
C GLN A 566 -10.83 16.06 -23.59
N VAL A 567 -12.11 16.39 -23.51
CA VAL A 567 -13.20 15.42 -23.72
C VAL A 567 -13.08 14.76 -25.10
N ALA A 568 -12.88 15.54 -26.15
CA ALA A 568 -12.73 15.02 -27.51
C ALA A 568 -11.49 14.12 -27.66
N ALA A 569 -10.35 14.57 -27.12
CA ALA A 569 -9.10 13.81 -27.15
C ALA A 569 -9.20 12.49 -26.37
N THR A 570 -9.87 12.49 -25.22
CA THR A 570 -10.12 11.26 -24.43
C THR A 570 -10.93 10.25 -25.22
N ARG A 571 -12.02 10.67 -25.88
CA ARG A 571 -12.83 9.79 -26.74
C ARG A 571 -12.03 9.27 -27.93
N ALA A 572 -11.22 10.13 -28.56
CA ALA A 572 -10.38 9.73 -29.69
C ALA A 572 -9.33 8.66 -29.32
N ARG A 573 -8.90 8.59 -28.05
CA ARG A 573 -8.02 7.55 -27.52
C ARG A 573 -8.75 6.24 -27.14
N GLY A 574 -10.06 6.15 -27.37
CA GLY A 574 -10.86 4.97 -27.04
C GLY A 574 -11.26 4.87 -25.57
N HIS A 575 -11.16 5.96 -24.81
CA HIS A 575 -11.62 6.03 -23.42
C HIS A 575 -13.03 6.62 -23.34
N THR A 576 -13.74 6.32 -22.24
CA THR A 576 -15.10 6.79 -21.98
C THR A 576 -15.08 7.84 -20.87
N PRO A 577 -15.18 9.14 -21.17
CA PRO A 577 -15.41 10.17 -20.16
C PRO A 577 -16.70 9.87 -19.37
N LYS A 578 -16.59 9.65 -18.05
CA LYS A 578 -17.72 9.38 -17.16
C LYS A 578 -18.12 10.60 -16.34
N ALA A 579 -17.12 11.34 -15.86
CA ALA A 579 -17.33 12.43 -14.93
C ALA A 579 -16.29 13.53 -15.10
N LEU A 580 -16.65 14.71 -14.60
CA LEU A 580 -15.77 15.85 -14.44
C LEU A 580 -15.80 16.31 -12.98
N VAL A 581 -14.63 16.52 -12.40
CA VAL A 581 -14.46 17.05 -11.05
C VAL A 581 -14.21 18.55 -11.11
N ILE A 582 -14.92 19.32 -10.30
CA ILE A 582 -14.68 20.74 -10.03
C ILE A 582 -14.37 20.90 -8.54
N ILE A 583 -13.31 21.64 -8.21
CA ILE A 583 -12.93 21.96 -6.83
C ILE A 583 -13.11 23.46 -6.62
N ASN A 584 -14.11 23.86 -5.81
CA ASN A 584 -14.49 25.26 -5.65
C ASN A 584 -14.99 25.56 -4.23
N PRO A 585 -14.36 26.49 -3.47
CA PRO A 585 -13.07 27.14 -3.74
C PRO A 585 -11.89 26.18 -3.94
N GLY A 586 -10.94 26.55 -4.79
CA GLY A 586 -9.92 25.64 -5.30
C GLY A 586 -8.80 25.28 -4.31
N ASN A 587 -8.35 24.03 -4.38
CA ASN A 587 -7.13 23.52 -3.76
C ASN A 587 -6.30 22.84 -4.85
N PRO A 588 -5.07 23.31 -5.14
CA PRO A 588 -4.23 24.17 -4.30
C PRO A 588 -4.33 25.68 -4.55
N VAL A 589 -5.12 26.11 -5.54
CA VAL A 589 -4.99 27.45 -6.16
C VAL A 589 -5.70 28.60 -5.43
N GLY A 590 -6.62 28.32 -4.50
CA GLY A 590 -7.29 29.35 -3.71
C GLY A 590 -8.24 30.27 -4.50
N ASN A 591 -8.62 29.91 -5.72
CA ASN A 591 -9.62 30.63 -6.50
C ASN A 591 -11.05 30.37 -5.98
N CYS A 592 -12.00 31.20 -6.38
CA CYS A 592 -13.43 30.96 -6.22
C CYS A 592 -14.14 31.27 -7.53
N LEU A 593 -14.76 30.27 -8.15
CA LEU A 593 -15.36 30.40 -9.48
C LEU A 593 -16.62 31.29 -9.44
N SER A 594 -16.88 32.00 -10.55
CA SER A 594 -18.06 32.84 -10.70
C SER A 594 -19.28 31.99 -11.12
N TYR A 595 -20.48 32.56 -10.95
CA TYR A 595 -21.72 31.95 -11.41
C TYR A 595 -21.64 31.58 -12.91
N ASP A 596 -21.19 32.50 -13.75
CA ASP A 596 -21.14 32.30 -15.21
C ASP A 596 -20.20 31.16 -15.60
N ASN A 597 -19.02 31.09 -14.97
CA ASN A 597 -18.06 30.01 -15.23
C ASN A 597 -18.61 28.64 -14.81
N ILE A 598 -19.36 28.57 -13.70
CA ILE A 598 -20.05 27.34 -13.28
C ILE A 598 -21.20 27.00 -14.24
N ALA A 599 -21.97 28.00 -14.69
CA ALA A 599 -23.08 27.80 -15.62
C ALA A 599 -22.61 27.29 -16.98
N GLU A 600 -21.50 27.80 -17.49
CA GLU A 600 -20.84 27.27 -18.70
C GLU A 600 -20.38 25.83 -18.51
N LEU A 601 -19.78 25.50 -17.37
CA LEU A 601 -19.36 24.14 -17.05
C LEU A 601 -20.56 23.17 -17.00
N VAL A 602 -21.66 23.57 -16.36
CA VAL A 602 -22.90 22.76 -16.28
C VAL A 602 -23.48 22.53 -17.68
N ARG A 603 -23.50 23.55 -18.54
CA ARG A 603 -23.91 23.41 -19.95
C ARG A 603 -23.03 22.42 -20.70
N LEU A 604 -21.71 22.50 -20.52
CA LEU A 604 -20.76 21.58 -21.13
C LEU A 604 -20.99 20.14 -20.64
N CYS A 605 -21.07 19.91 -19.33
CA CYS A 605 -21.28 18.58 -18.76
C CYS A 605 -22.58 17.94 -19.27
N LYS A 606 -23.65 18.73 -19.39
CA LYS A 606 -24.91 18.25 -19.99
C LYS A 606 -24.74 17.86 -21.45
N ALA A 607 -24.09 18.71 -22.26
CA ALA A 607 -23.85 18.44 -23.68
C ALA A 607 -22.98 17.19 -23.88
N GLU A 608 -21.99 17.00 -23.02
CA GLU A 608 -21.02 15.91 -23.09
C GLU A 608 -21.43 14.64 -22.32
N LYS A 609 -22.59 14.66 -21.65
CA LYS A 609 -23.12 13.57 -20.83
C LYS A 609 -22.15 13.13 -19.74
N LEU A 610 -21.65 14.09 -18.97
CA LEU A 610 -20.72 13.87 -17.87
C LEU A 610 -21.42 14.09 -16.53
N VAL A 611 -21.21 13.17 -15.58
CA VAL A 611 -21.56 13.41 -14.18
C VAL A 611 -20.65 14.51 -13.62
N LEU A 612 -21.22 15.51 -12.95
CA LEU A 612 -20.44 16.57 -12.33
C LEU A 612 -20.17 16.26 -10.85
N LEU A 613 -18.91 16.23 -10.45
CA LEU A 613 -18.46 16.01 -9.07
C LEU A 613 -17.97 17.35 -8.50
N ALA A 614 -18.78 17.99 -7.66
CA ALA A 614 -18.52 19.30 -7.08
C ALA A 614 -17.94 19.19 -5.65
N ASP A 615 -16.63 19.41 -5.52
CA ASP A 615 -15.93 19.47 -4.25
C ASP A 615 -16.03 20.88 -3.65
N GLU A 616 -16.99 21.07 -2.74
CA GLU A 616 -17.37 22.36 -2.16
C GLU A 616 -16.96 22.45 -0.67
N VAL A 617 -15.89 21.74 -0.28
CA VAL A 617 -15.43 21.64 1.11
C VAL A 617 -14.92 22.97 1.70
N TYR A 618 -14.66 23.99 0.87
CA TYR A 618 -14.19 25.31 1.29
C TYR A 618 -15.26 26.41 1.19
N GLN A 619 -16.54 26.07 1.04
CA GLN A 619 -17.60 27.06 0.78
C GLN A 619 -17.73 28.18 1.82
N GLU A 620 -17.36 27.92 3.08
CA GLU A 620 -17.34 28.92 4.17
C GLU A 620 -16.05 29.77 4.21
N ASN A 621 -15.08 29.47 3.33
CA ASN A 621 -13.78 30.13 3.28
C ASN A 621 -13.66 30.97 2.01
N VAL A 622 -14.47 32.01 1.91
CA VAL A 622 -14.49 32.95 0.78
C VAL A 622 -14.14 34.35 1.27
N TYR A 623 -13.05 34.91 0.77
CA TYR A 623 -12.47 36.18 1.25
C TYR A 623 -12.80 37.38 0.36
N MET A 624 -13.33 37.11 -0.83
CA MET A 624 -13.81 38.12 -1.78
C MET A 624 -15.11 38.78 -1.31
N GLU A 625 -15.56 39.81 -2.03
CA GLU A 625 -16.76 40.57 -1.67
C GLU A 625 -18.07 39.81 -1.96
N ARG A 626 -18.10 39.01 -3.04
CA ARG A 626 -19.27 38.18 -3.37
C ARG A 626 -19.27 36.86 -2.58
N PRO A 627 -20.45 36.28 -2.30
CA PRO A 627 -20.54 35.00 -1.64
C PRO A 627 -20.10 33.84 -2.55
N PHE A 628 -19.93 32.68 -1.92
CA PHE A 628 -19.84 31.39 -2.59
C PHE A 628 -21.10 31.11 -3.45
N VAL A 629 -20.92 30.42 -4.57
CA VAL A 629 -22.01 29.94 -5.43
C VAL A 629 -21.88 28.43 -5.54
N SER A 630 -22.90 27.70 -5.06
CA SER A 630 -22.94 26.24 -5.18
C SER A 630 -23.28 25.83 -6.61
N VAL A 631 -22.72 24.70 -7.06
CA VAL A 631 -23.06 24.11 -8.36
C VAL A 631 -24.53 23.72 -8.40
N LYS A 632 -25.08 23.21 -7.29
CA LYS A 632 -26.51 22.88 -7.18
C LYS A 632 -27.39 24.09 -7.46
N LYS A 633 -27.08 25.26 -6.87
CA LYS A 633 -27.82 26.49 -7.14
C LYS A 633 -27.84 26.82 -8.63
N VAL A 634 -26.68 26.78 -9.28
CA VAL A 634 -26.57 27.08 -10.73
C VAL A 634 -27.37 26.09 -11.57
N VAL A 635 -27.29 24.78 -11.27
CA VAL A 635 -28.08 23.75 -11.97
C VAL A 635 -29.57 24.04 -11.86
N ARG A 636 -30.06 24.47 -10.69
CA ARG A 636 -31.48 24.79 -10.49
C ARG A 636 -31.88 26.12 -11.13
N ASP A 637 -31.03 27.13 -11.08
CA ASP A 637 -31.26 28.44 -11.71
C ASP A 637 -31.31 28.35 -13.25
N LEU A 638 -30.67 27.34 -13.86
CA LEU A 638 -30.73 27.08 -15.30
C LEU A 638 -32.07 26.47 -15.77
N GLY A 639 -32.96 26.09 -14.85
CA GLY A 639 -34.35 25.70 -15.14
C GLY A 639 -34.59 24.21 -15.40
N ASP A 640 -35.83 23.88 -15.79
CA ASP A 640 -36.35 22.51 -15.86
C ASP A 640 -35.59 21.58 -16.80
N ASP A 641 -34.95 22.14 -17.84
CA ASP A 641 -34.07 21.42 -18.75
C ASP A 641 -32.89 20.73 -18.02
N TYR A 642 -32.55 21.16 -16.81
CA TYR A 642 -31.48 20.60 -15.98
C TYR A 642 -31.99 19.79 -14.79
N LYS A 643 -33.30 19.49 -14.72
CA LYS A 643 -33.89 18.76 -13.59
C LYS A 643 -33.27 17.37 -13.38
N GLY A 644 -32.91 16.68 -14.47
CA GLY A 644 -32.23 15.39 -14.47
C GLY A 644 -30.70 15.48 -14.62
N PHE A 645 -30.10 16.63 -14.36
CA PHE A 645 -28.65 16.78 -14.42
C PHE A 645 -27.98 16.01 -13.27
N GLU A 646 -27.07 15.11 -13.61
CA GLU A 646 -26.35 14.25 -12.67
C GLU A 646 -25.21 15.04 -11.98
N LEU A 647 -25.43 15.39 -10.72
CA LEU A 647 -24.50 16.16 -9.89
C LEU A 647 -24.30 15.47 -8.54
N VAL A 648 -23.06 15.43 -8.08
CA VAL A 648 -22.72 15.13 -6.68
C VAL A 648 -21.99 16.31 -6.06
N SER A 649 -22.53 16.86 -4.98
CA SER A 649 -21.87 17.91 -4.20
C SER A 649 -21.30 17.33 -2.90
N PHE A 650 -20.04 17.62 -2.60
CA PHE A 650 -19.34 17.17 -1.39
C PHE A 650 -19.11 18.32 -0.41
N HIS A 651 -19.31 18.08 0.88
CA HIS A 651 -18.93 19.01 1.94
C HIS A 651 -18.33 18.31 3.17
N SER A 652 -17.63 19.06 4.02
CA SER A 652 -16.91 18.50 5.18
C SER A 652 -16.74 19.48 6.32
N THR A 653 -16.76 18.95 7.55
CA THR A 653 -16.47 19.68 8.80
C THR A 653 -14.99 20.00 8.99
N SER A 654 -14.12 19.58 8.07
CA SER A 654 -12.66 19.60 8.29
C SER A 654 -12.00 20.95 8.06
N LYS A 655 -12.62 21.84 7.29
CA LYS A 655 -11.89 22.95 6.66
C LYS A 655 -12.12 24.28 7.38
N GLY A 656 -11.11 25.15 7.28
CA GLY A 656 -11.23 26.57 7.54
C GLY A 656 -11.81 26.95 8.89
N ILE A 657 -12.93 27.68 8.88
CA ILE A 657 -13.56 28.21 10.10
C ILE A 657 -13.93 27.08 11.06
N ILE A 658 -14.46 25.97 10.52
CA ILE A 658 -14.89 24.82 11.31
C ILE A 658 -13.67 24.05 11.83
N GLY A 659 -12.72 23.71 10.95
CA GLY A 659 -11.40 23.19 11.33
C GLY A 659 -11.37 21.81 12.03
N GLU A 660 -12.49 21.09 12.12
CA GLU A 660 -12.63 19.83 12.86
C GLU A 660 -12.16 18.60 12.06
N CYS A 661 -10.93 18.66 11.52
CA CYS A 661 -10.34 17.62 10.66
C CYS A 661 -10.40 16.21 11.25
N GLY A 662 -10.15 16.09 12.56
CA GLY A 662 -10.08 14.82 13.29
C GLY A 662 -11.44 14.19 13.56
N ARG A 663 -12.54 14.96 13.48
CA ARG A 663 -13.91 14.46 13.67
C ARG A 663 -14.42 13.64 12.50
N ARG A 664 -13.76 13.75 11.34
CA ARG A 664 -14.11 13.02 10.12
C ARG A 664 -15.60 13.15 9.77
N GLY A 665 -16.18 14.34 9.88
CA GLY A 665 -17.55 14.64 9.46
C GLY A 665 -17.61 15.16 8.01
N GLY A 666 -18.61 14.71 7.26
CA GLY A 666 -18.92 15.22 5.93
C GLY A 666 -20.24 14.68 5.39
N TYR A 667 -20.63 15.17 4.22
CA TYR A 667 -21.77 14.64 3.48
C TYR A 667 -21.54 14.75 1.98
N MET A 668 -22.31 13.96 1.22
CA MET A 668 -22.53 14.16 -0.20
C MET A 668 -24.03 14.23 -0.51
N GLU A 669 -24.40 15.06 -1.47
CA GLU A 669 -25.75 15.17 -2.03
C GLU A 669 -25.76 14.64 -3.46
N LEU A 670 -26.68 13.72 -3.77
CA LEU A 670 -26.93 13.25 -5.13
C LEU A 670 -28.05 14.07 -5.77
N CYS A 671 -27.89 14.47 -7.03
CA CYS A 671 -28.92 15.16 -7.82
C CYS A 671 -29.06 14.48 -9.18
N GLY A 672 -30.30 14.20 -9.59
CA GLY A 672 -30.59 13.72 -10.95
C GLY A 672 -30.24 12.25 -11.23
N PHE A 673 -29.82 11.49 -10.22
CA PHE A 673 -29.46 10.08 -10.38
C PHE A 673 -30.68 9.16 -10.52
N ASP A 674 -30.53 8.12 -11.33
CA ASP A 674 -31.48 7.01 -11.42
C ASP A 674 -31.61 6.26 -10.08
N ALA A 675 -32.84 5.85 -9.74
CA ALA A 675 -33.14 5.22 -8.46
C ALA A 675 -32.43 3.86 -8.27
N GLU A 676 -32.25 3.08 -9.34
CA GLU A 676 -31.53 1.80 -9.28
C GLU A 676 -30.03 2.04 -9.05
N VAL A 677 -29.47 3.09 -9.65
CA VAL A 677 -28.08 3.51 -9.40
C VAL A 677 -27.92 4.01 -7.95
N GLN A 678 -28.84 4.83 -7.45
CA GLN A 678 -28.85 5.26 -6.05
C GLN A 678 -28.92 4.06 -5.09
N ALA A 679 -29.68 3.02 -5.41
CA ALA A 679 -29.73 1.79 -4.62
C ALA A 679 -28.38 1.05 -4.59
N GLN A 680 -27.59 1.07 -5.68
CA GLN A 680 -26.22 0.52 -5.66
C GLN A 680 -25.26 1.36 -4.83
N ILE A 681 -25.38 2.69 -4.87
CA ILE A 681 -24.60 3.60 -4.00
C ILE A 681 -24.96 3.35 -2.52
N TYR A 682 -26.24 3.14 -2.22
CA TYR A 682 -26.68 2.75 -0.88
C TYR A 682 -26.11 1.40 -0.46
N LYS A 683 -26.12 0.40 -1.34
CA LYS A 683 -25.48 -0.91 -1.07
C LYS A 683 -24.01 -0.73 -0.72
N LEU A 684 -23.27 0.08 -1.47
CA LEU A 684 -21.87 0.41 -1.17
C LEU A 684 -21.71 1.14 0.17
N ALA A 685 -22.58 2.09 0.50
CA ALA A 685 -22.57 2.76 1.80
C ALA A 685 -22.80 1.76 2.95
N SER A 686 -23.72 0.80 2.74
CA SER A 686 -24.12 -0.19 3.75
C SER A 686 -23.03 -1.22 4.07
N SER A 687 -22.09 -1.48 3.17
CA SER A 687 -20.97 -2.38 3.46
C SER A 687 -20.00 -1.79 4.50
N GLY A 688 -20.02 -0.47 4.69
CA GLY A 688 -19.32 0.23 5.76
C GLY A 688 -20.16 0.42 7.04
N LEU A 689 -21.37 -0.17 7.10
CA LEU A 689 -22.39 0.02 8.12
C LEU A 689 -22.92 1.46 8.20
N CYS A 690 -22.13 2.40 8.72
CA CYS A 690 -22.43 3.83 8.73
C CYS A 690 -21.15 4.67 8.93
N SER A 691 -21.20 5.98 8.66
CA SER A 691 -20.14 6.89 9.10
C SER A 691 -20.13 7.04 10.63
N ASN A 692 -18.99 7.45 11.20
CA ASN A 692 -18.85 7.65 12.65
C ASN A 692 -19.85 8.70 13.18
N LEU A 693 -20.44 8.45 14.36
CA LEU A 693 -21.55 9.25 14.86
C LEU A 693 -21.12 10.64 15.32
N ASP A 694 -19.95 10.80 15.94
CA ASP A 694 -19.40 12.11 16.31
C ASP A 694 -19.25 13.02 15.08
N GLY A 695 -18.82 12.44 13.95
CA GLY A 695 -18.72 13.12 12.67
C GLY A 695 -20.09 13.51 12.11
N GLN A 696 -21.11 12.67 12.28
CA GLN A 696 -22.49 13.02 11.90
C GLN A 696 -23.04 14.14 12.79
N VAL A 697 -22.83 14.07 14.10
CA VAL A 697 -23.20 15.13 15.05
C VAL A 697 -22.45 16.42 14.70
N MET A 698 -21.17 16.36 14.36
CA MET A 698 -20.41 17.52 13.92
C MET A 698 -20.96 18.12 12.62
N VAL A 699 -21.44 17.30 11.68
CA VAL A 699 -22.16 17.80 10.49
C VAL A 699 -23.44 18.53 10.90
N ASP A 700 -24.20 17.99 11.85
CA ASP A 700 -25.42 18.63 12.36
C ASP A 700 -25.14 19.99 13.02
N LEU A 701 -24.04 20.09 13.79
CA LEU A 701 -23.62 21.34 14.43
C LEU A 701 -23.09 22.37 13.42
N MET A 702 -22.38 21.90 12.38
CA MET A 702 -21.90 22.74 11.29
C MET A 702 -23.06 23.42 10.54
N VAL A 703 -24.14 22.68 10.28
CA VAL A 703 -25.29 23.19 9.49
C VAL A 703 -26.38 23.85 10.35
N LYS A 704 -26.37 23.59 11.65
CA LYS A 704 -27.33 24.12 12.64
C LYS A 704 -26.61 24.52 13.93
N GLY A 705 -25.99 25.71 13.89
CA GLY A 705 -25.41 26.41 15.04
C GLY A 705 -26.46 27.08 15.93
N PRO A 706 -26.04 27.80 16.99
CA PRO A 706 -26.95 28.50 17.89
C PRO A 706 -27.69 29.62 17.15
N ALA A 707 -28.95 29.88 17.53
CA ALA A 707 -29.78 30.91 16.94
C ALA A 707 -29.53 32.28 17.57
N GLU A 708 -29.91 33.34 16.88
CA GLU A 708 -29.87 34.69 17.45
C GLU A 708 -30.77 34.76 18.69
N GLY A 709 -30.20 35.19 19.82
CA GLY A 709 -30.86 35.22 21.13
C GLY A 709 -30.46 34.07 22.07
N ASP A 710 -29.86 32.99 21.56
CA ASP A 710 -29.32 31.91 22.39
C ASP A 710 -28.11 32.38 23.21
N ALA A 711 -27.92 31.79 24.40
CA ALA A 711 -26.87 32.23 25.32
C ALA A 711 -25.45 32.00 24.76
N SER A 712 -25.23 30.94 23.97
CA SER A 712 -23.94 30.68 23.32
C SER A 712 -23.71 31.47 22.02
N HIS A 713 -24.75 32.08 21.43
CA HIS A 713 -24.69 32.68 20.09
C HIS A 713 -23.63 33.78 19.97
N LYS A 714 -23.54 34.66 20.96
CA LYS A 714 -22.56 35.76 20.94
C LYS A 714 -21.12 35.25 20.85
N LEU A 715 -20.76 34.27 21.68
CA LEU A 715 -19.43 33.67 21.68
C LEU A 715 -19.17 32.91 20.38
N PHE A 716 -20.16 32.14 19.90
CA PHE A 716 -20.06 31.43 18.63
C PHE A 716 -19.76 32.37 17.46
N VAL A 717 -20.46 33.51 17.36
CA VAL A 717 -20.22 34.52 16.33
C VAL A 717 -18.84 35.17 16.50
N GLU A 718 -18.44 35.48 17.73
CA GLU A 718 -17.11 36.04 18.02
C GLU A 718 -15.98 35.09 17.57
N GLU A 719 -16.08 33.81 17.91
CA GLU A 719 -15.09 32.79 17.55
C GLU A 719 -15.03 32.58 16.03
N THR A 720 -16.18 32.34 15.39
CA THR A 720 -16.26 32.07 13.94
C THR A 720 -15.84 33.27 13.10
N SER A 721 -16.33 34.46 13.44
CA SER A 721 -15.93 35.70 12.74
C SER A 721 -14.48 36.05 12.99
N GLY A 722 -13.97 35.87 14.22
CA GLY A 722 -12.56 36.07 14.55
C GLY A 722 -11.62 35.19 13.74
N ILE A 723 -11.95 33.89 13.63
CA ILE A 723 -11.21 32.94 12.79
C ILE A 723 -11.25 33.36 11.32
N PHE A 724 -12.44 33.69 10.80
CA PHE A 724 -12.60 34.13 9.41
C PHE A 724 -11.76 35.37 9.09
N GLN A 725 -11.83 36.40 9.95
CA GLN A 725 -11.07 37.65 9.75
C GLN A 725 -9.56 37.41 9.81
N ALA A 726 -9.09 36.52 10.71
CA ALA A 726 -7.69 36.13 10.75
C ALA A 726 -7.24 35.40 9.48
N LEU A 727 -8.04 34.46 8.96
CA LEU A 727 -7.74 33.78 7.70
C LEU A 727 -7.70 34.76 6.52
N LYS A 728 -8.66 35.70 6.45
CA LYS A 728 -8.72 36.75 5.43
C LYS A 728 -7.46 37.63 5.47
N ARG A 729 -7.08 38.16 6.63
CA ARG A 729 -5.85 38.97 6.77
C ARG A 729 -4.60 38.19 6.37
N LYS A 730 -4.45 36.95 6.84
CA LYS A 730 -3.30 36.10 6.51
C LYS A 730 -3.22 35.77 5.02
N SER A 731 -4.35 35.58 4.35
CA SER A 731 -4.40 35.38 2.89
C SER A 731 -3.83 36.60 2.14
N GLN A 732 -4.22 37.82 2.56
CA GLN A 732 -3.75 39.07 1.97
C GLN A 732 -2.26 39.31 2.27
N MET A 733 -1.81 39.02 3.50
CA MET A 733 -0.41 39.09 3.90
C MET A 733 0.46 38.17 3.04
N LEU A 734 0.09 36.89 2.90
CA LEU A 734 0.85 35.92 2.11
C LEU A 734 0.85 36.31 0.62
N TYR A 735 -0.31 36.66 0.05
CA TYR A 735 -0.43 37.10 -1.34
C TYR A 735 0.48 38.30 -1.66
N LYS A 736 0.44 39.34 -0.83
CA LYS A 736 1.29 40.53 -0.99
C LYS A 736 2.76 40.15 -0.86
N ALA A 737 3.11 39.39 0.18
CA ALA A 737 4.50 39.09 0.48
C ALA A 737 5.18 38.23 -0.59
N LEU A 738 4.45 37.30 -1.21
CA LEU A 738 4.96 36.45 -2.30
C LEU A 738 5.18 37.26 -3.59
N ASN A 739 4.27 38.16 -3.94
CA ASN A 739 4.40 39.00 -5.15
C ASN A 739 5.44 40.12 -5.02
N GLU A 740 5.98 40.36 -3.82
CA GLU A 740 7.13 41.25 -3.61
C GLU A 740 8.48 40.54 -3.86
N VAL A 741 8.49 39.21 -4.06
CA VAL A 741 9.73 38.44 -4.31
C VAL A 741 9.99 38.35 -5.81
N GLU A 742 11.17 38.80 -6.24
CA GLU A 742 11.59 38.71 -7.65
C GLU A 742 11.50 37.26 -8.16
N GLY A 743 10.96 37.06 -9.37
CA GLY A 743 10.83 35.72 -9.95
C GLY A 743 9.69 34.87 -9.38
N ILE A 744 8.87 35.42 -8.47
CA ILE A 744 7.67 34.76 -7.94
C ILE A 744 6.42 35.56 -8.31
N THR A 745 5.39 34.85 -8.77
CA THR A 745 4.05 35.41 -9.01
C THR A 745 2.99 34.56 -8.33
N CYS A 746 2.01 35.19 -7.70
CA CYS A 746 0.92 34.49 -7.03
C CYS A 746 -0.41 35.14 -7.40
N GLN A 747 -1.40 34.33 -7.77
CA GLN A 747 -2.77 34.80 -8.01
C GLN A 747 -3.47 35.19 -6.69
N PRO A 748 -4.48 36.08 -6.73
CA PRO A 748 -5.24 36.46 -5.53
C PRO A 748 -5.88 35.25 -4.84
N LEU A 749 -5.74 35.20 -3.52
CA LEU A 749 -6.30 34.13 -2.70
C LEU A 749 -7.76 34.46 -2.35
N GLN A 750 -8.67 34.07 -3.23
CA GLN A 750 -10.10 34.38 -3.12
C GLN A 750 -10.81 33.48 -2.10
N GLY A 751 -10.29 32.29 -1.82
CA GLY A 751 -10.86 31.37 -0.84
C GLY A 751 -9.92 30.23 -0.41
N ALA A 752 -10.50 29.22 0.24
CA ALA A 752 -9.80 28.07 0.81
C ALA A 752 -8.72 28.48 1.85
N MET A 753 -7.57 27.81 1.86
CA MET A 753 -6.52 27.98 2.88
C MET A 753 -5.09 27.95 2.31
N TYR A 754 -4.96 28.12 0.99
CA TYR A 754 -3.72 27.85 0.26
C TYR A 754 -3.36 28.97 -0.70
N ALA A 755 -2.06 29.13 -0.91
CA ALA A 755 -1.47 29.83 -2.03
C ALA A 755 -0.73 28.83 -2.93
N PHE A 756 -0.73 29.10 -4.23
CA PHE A 756 0.00 28.32 -5.23
C PHE A 756 0.87 29.23 -6.11
N PRO A 757 1.90 29.90 -5.55
CA PRO A 757 2.79 30.75 -6.31
C PRO A 757 3.56 29.97 -7.39
N SER A 758 3.70 30.60 -8.55
CA SER A 758 4.63 30.21 -9.61
C SER A 758 6.03 30.77 -9.30
N ILE A 759 7.04 29.95 -9.53
CA ILE A 759 8.46 30.25 -9.29
C ILE A 759 9.21 30.12 -10.61
N LYS A 760 9.80 31.22 -11.06
CA LYS A 760 10.68 31.22 -12.23
C LYS A 760 12.06 30.71 -11.85
N LEU A 761 12.26 29.40 -11.96
CA LEU A 761 13.57 28.77 -11.76
C LEU A 761 14.50 29.02 -12.96
N THR A 762 15.79 29.22 -12.69
CA THR A 762 16.84 29.35 -13.71
C THR A 762 17.13 28.00 -14.38
N GLN A 763 17.72 28.02 -15.58
CA GLN A 763 18.06 26.76 -16.26
C GLN A 763 19.10 25.97 -15.46
N ARG A 764 20.07 26.64 -14.85
CA ARG A 764 21.03 25.97 -13.94
C ARG A 764 20.37 25.29 -12.74
N ALA A 765 19.32 25.88 -12.16
CA ALA A 765 18.57 25.26 -11.06
C ALA A 765 17.81 24.02 -11.54
N VAL A 766 17.20 24.09 -12.73
CA VAL A 766 16.51 22.96 -13.37
C VAL A 766 17.49 21.82 -13.67
N ASP A 767 18.66 22.14 -14.22
CA ASP A 767 19.72 21.16 -14.51
C ASP A 767 20.29 20.53 -13.24
N ALA A 768 20.46 21.31 -12.17
CA ALA A 768 20.89 20.82 -10.87
C ALA A 768 19.86 19.84 -10.26
N ALA A 769 18.57 20.17 -10.35
CA ALA A 769 17.50 19.27 -9.91
C ALA A 769 17.51 17.96 -10.71
N LYS A 770 17.67 18.04 -12.04
CA LYS A 770 17.75 16.86 -12.92
C LYS A 770 18.94 15.96 -12.58
N LYS A 771 20.11 16.54 -12.28
CA LYS A 771 21.29 15.78 -11.84
C LYS A 771 21.07 15.00 -10.54
N LEU A 772 20.21 15.51 -9.66
CA LEU A 772 19.84 14.87 -8.39
C LEU A 772 18.61 13.95 -8.52
N GLY A 773 18.05 13.76 -9.72
CA GLY A 773 16.84 12.95 -9.91
C GLY A 773 15.59 13.55 -9.28
N HIS A 774 15.54 14.87 -9.11
CA HIS A 774 14.40 15.58 -8.54
C HIS A 774 13.66 16.42 -9.58
N ALA A 775 12.34 16.54 -9.41
CA ALA A 775 11.58 17.59 -10.10
C ALA A 775 12.08 18.97 -9.60
N PRO A 776 12.17 20.00 -10.47
CA PRO A 776 12.74 21.30 -10.11
C PRO A 776 12.08 21.97 -8.89
N ASP A 777 10.76 21.86 -8.77
CA ASP A 777 10.02 22.38 -7.61
C ASP A 777 10.22 21.56 -6.32
N THR A 778 10.43 20.25 -6.44
CA THR A 778 10.79 19.38 -5.31
C THR A 778 12.17 19.73 -4.79
N PHE A 779 13.12 19.96 -5.70
CA PHE A 779 14.46 20.45 -5.35
C PHE A 779 14.41 21.81 -4.63
N TYR A 780 13.64 22.76 -5.17
CA TYR A 780 13.43 24.05 -4.51
C TYR A 780 12.78 23.90 -3.12
N ALA A 781 11.72 23.08 -3.00
CA ALA A 781 11.00 22.87 -1.75
C ALA A 781 11.84 22.17 -0.67
N LEU A 782 12.69 21.21 -1.05
CA LEU A 782 13.66 20.57 -0.14
C LEU A 782 14.70 21.60 0.34
N SER A 783 15.26 22.39 -0.57
CA SER A 783 16.21 23.44 -0.20
C SER A 783 15.59 24.47 0.73
N LEU A 784 14.33 24.86 0.48
CA LEU A 784 13.58 25.78 1.33
C LEU A 784 13.44 25.19 2.74
N LEU A 785 12.99 23.93 2.84
CA LEU A 785 12.84 23.24 4.12
C LEU A 785 14.16 23.15 4.90
N GLU A 786 15.24 22.72 4.25
CA GLU A 786 16.54 22.51 4.90
C GLU A 786 17.19 23.79 5.42
N GLN A 787 16.94 24.92 4.76
CA GLN A 787 17.55 26.21 5.11
C GLN A 787 16.66 27.10 5.98
N THR A 788 15.34 26.88 5.98
CA THR A 788 14.39 27.78 6.66
C THR A 788 13.44 27.08 7.61
N GLY A 789 13.33 25.75 7.56
CA GLY A 789 12.34 24.98 8.31
C GLY A 789 10.93 25.09 7.75
N ILE A 790 10.73 25.78 6.62
CA ILE A 790 9.40 25.95 6.00
C ILE A 790 9.07 24.70 5.16
N CYS A 791 8.08 23.94 5.61
CA CYS A 791 7.59 22.77 4.88
C CYS A 791 6.49 23.18 3.89
N ALA A 792 6.82 23.19 2.59
CA ALA A 792 5.87 23.39 1.49
C ALA A 792 5.54 22.06 0.78
N VAL A 793 4.58 22.07 -0.14
CA VAL A 793 4.35 20.93 -1.05
C VAL A 793 4.73 21.33 -2.48
N PRO A 794 5.58 20.59 -3.20
CA PRO A 794 5.95 20.94 -4.57
C PRO A 794 4.78 20.82 -5.55
N GLY A 795 4.75 21.69 -6.56
CA GLY A 795 3.71 21.79 -7.58
C GLY A 795 3.50 20.51 -8.39
N SER A 796 4.58 19.78 -8.66
CA SER A 796 4.60 18.47 -9.31
C SER A 796 3.69 17.45 -8.62
N GLY A 797 3.49 17.57 -7.31
CA GLY A 797 2.56 16.73 -6.56
C GLY A 797 1.08 16.98 -6.86
N PHE A 798 0.74 18.12 -7.46
CA PHE A 798 -0.62 18.51 -7.85
C PHE A 798 -0.85 18.45 -9.36
N GLY A 799 0.19 18.15 -10.14
CA GLY A 799 0.23 18.44 -11.57
C GLY A 799 0.32 19.96 -11.82
N GLN A 800 0.93 20.33 -12.95
CA GLN A 800 1.04 21.71 -13.39
C GLN A 800 1.34 21.73 -14.89
N LYS A 801 1.22 22.90 -15.53
CA LYS A 801 1.60 23.07 -16.93
C LYS A 801 3.09 22.78 -17.12
N GLU A 802 3.43 22.08 -18.20
CA GLU A 802 4.83 21.79 -18.54
C GLU A 802 5.65 23.08 -18.63
N GLY A 803 6.88 23.05 -18.11
CA GLY A 803 7.77 24.22 -18.04
C GLY A 803 7.41 25.24 -16.95
N THR A 804 6.36 25.01 -16.16
CA THR A 804 6.04 25.84 -14.97
C THR A 804 6.40 25.11 -13.69
N HIS A 805 6.70 25.87 -12.64
CA HIS A 805 7.11 25.34 -11.33
C HIS A 805 6.38 26.09 -10.23
N HIS A 806 5.77 25.35 -9.32
CA HIS A 806 4.98 25.93 -8.23
C HIS A 806 5.33 25.28 -6.91
N ILE A 807 4.91 25.92 -5.82
CA ILE A 807 4.79 25.27 -4.50
C ILE A 807 3.43 25.64 -3.91
N ARG A 808 2.87 24.77 -3.07
CA ARG A 808 1.72 25.09 -2.24
C ARG A 808 2.17 25.46 -0.83
N LEU A 809 1.66 26.58 -0.33
CA LEU A 809 1.82 27.05 1.04
C LEU A 809 0.44 27.25 1.69
N THR A 810 0.29 26.84 2.96
CA THR A 810 -0.84 27.27 3.77
C THR A 810 -0.55 28.62 4.43
N PHE A 811 -1.59 29.41 4.67
CA PHE A 811 -1.53 30.61 5.52
C PHE A 811 -2.18 30.35 6.89
N LEU A 812 -2.16 29.09 7.34
CA LEU A 812 -2.74 28.68 8.62
C LEU A 812 -1.92 29.04 9.86
N PRO A 813 -0.57 29.08 9.83
CA PRO A 813 0.21 29.57 10.98
C PRO A 813 -0.28 30.92 11.53
N SER A 814 0.10 31.24 12.77
CA SER A 814 -0.20 32.56 13.35
C SER A 814 0.45 33.68 12.54
N GLU A 815 -0.11 34.89 12.59
CA GLU A 815 0.40 36.05 11.84
C GLU A 815 1.89 36.30 12.15
N GLY A 816 2.30 36.22 13.42
CA GLY A 816 3.70 36.36 13.81
C GLY A 816 4.63 35.29 13.24
N LYS A 817 4.23 34.01 13.28
CA LYS A 817 5.02 32.91 12.69
C LYS A 817 5.09 33.04 11.16
N LEU A 818 4.00 33.49 10.53
CA LEU A 818 3.93 33.68 9.09
C LEU A 818 4.85 34.81 8.62
N THR A 819 4.86 35.96 9.32
CA THR A 819 5.79 37.06 9.02
C THR A 819 7.25 36.61 9.10
N ALA A 820 7.65 35.96 10.20
CA ALA A 820 9.02 35.47 10.35
C ALA A 820 9.39 34.40 9.30
N ALA A 821 8.43 33.57 8.89
CA ALA A 821 8.63 32.62 7.81
C ALA A 821 8.81 33.30 6.45
N LEU A 822 8.06 34.36 6.16
CA LEU A 822 8.20 35.12 4.93
C LEU A 822 9.55 35.81 4.80
N ASP A 823 10.12 36.32 5.91
CA ASP A 823 11.47 36.89 5.91
C ASP A 823 12.53 35.83 5.57
N ARG A 824 12.44 34.65 6.20
CA ARG A 824 13.33 33.51 5.88
C ARG A 824 13.14 33.01 4.45
N PHE A 825 11.90 32.97 3.95
CA PHE A 825 11.58 32.60 2.58
C PHE A 825 12.23 33.55 1.57
N ARG A 826 12.15 34.87 1.80
CA ARG A 826 12.79 35.88 0.95
C ARG A 826 14.31 35.72 0.90
N ALA A 827 14.93 35.55 2.06
CA ALA A 827 16.38 35.36 2.16
C ALA A 827 16.83 34.07 1.46
N HIS A 828 16.10 32.97 1.67
CA HIS A 828 16.33 31.70 0.97
C HIS A 828 16.21 31.86 -0.54
N HIS A 829 15.12 32.46 -1.02
CA HIS A 829 14.87 32.63 -2.45
C HIS A 829 16.00 33.40 -3.11
N ALA A 830 16.40 34.55 -2.55
CA ALA A 830 17.49 35.35 -3.07
C ALA A 830 18.81 34.57 -3.13
N SER A 831 19.15 33.84 -2.06
CA SER A 831 20.37 33.01 -2.01
C SER A 831 20.32 31.84 -2.98
N PHE A 832 19.17 31.20 -3.14
CA PHE A 832 18.97 30.10 -4.09
C PHE A 832 19.16 30.58 -5.53
N MET A 833 18.55 31.72 -5.88
CA MET A 833 18.65 32.29 -7.22
C MET A 833 20.06 32.77 -7.54
N ASP A 834 20.80 33.33 -6.57
CA ASP A 834 22.21 33.69 -6.75
C ASP A 834 23.10 32.45 -6.96
N LYS A 835 22.91 31.40 -6.15
CA LYS A 835 23.64 30.14 -6.26
C LYS A 835 23.49 29.46 -7.63
N TYR A 836 22.31 29.56 -8.23
CA TYR A 836 21.99 28.97 -9.53
C TYR A 836 21.79 30.01 -10.63
N LYS A 837 22.38 31.19 -10.51
CA LYS A 837 22.28 32.24 -11.52
C LYS A 837 22.87 31.78 -12.86
N ASP A 838 22.14 32.01 -13.95
CA ASP A 838 22.55 31.62 -15.32
C ASP A 838 23.79 32.36 -15.83
#